data_AF-A0A5C5YMR9-F1
#
_entry.id   AF-A0A5C5YMR9-F1
#
_cell.length_a   1.000
_cell.length_b   1.000
_cell.length_c   1.000
_cell.angle_alpha   90.00
_cell.angle_beta   90.00
_cell.angle_gamma   90.00
#
_symmetry.space_group_name_H-M   'P 1'
#
loop_
_entity.id
_entity.type
_entity.pdbx_description
1 polymer ?
#
loop_
_entity_poly.entity_id
_entity_poly.type
_entity_poly.pdbx_seq_one_letter_code
_entity_poly.pdbx_strand_id
1 'polypeptide(L)'
;METAKLNLLSRFSIHVCFAAVLGLFFCSLSYGADVYWTGNVNNAWENNGNWSPTTGPADTDYIYISSGTVNFSASSGTSANLRGFRQTGGALNISGGTLEVAQLASAYSSFDGDVVQTGGVATINAVQIGSAVGESGSYEVNGGELRIGRASGVASLYLGANRQYSASGTGNLTIAAGTVVTRSMVKLGDATAAGTGNFTVLGSQPSQIGVGGANDDIDGVWHQHSGSSLIVRFDVGGCTPIFLHDNSNTTGTSATFESGSLLDVDHLSGDGGGTWTVMEVENGDIIDNGLALASSVDASVWSFEIDNSGANGKLLVTAVGEQAGFDLVVGNMKQQKMRYGMDYERLWYWTGGLNSSERDLIAKWSAIDTRIDYIRVAINSAFELEKGDLDFSAYTNKIIPLMQEMKDANPDIKFFASPRPLNEAISGAAWQPYPRWVTGDDGSGNFDFDWQECAYYLEDYIELMKSYGFKISFLDMTNEWQSTGFSGSRITTGDVRDIVGYLKANLDPADMPLIVAPSAWNYSQGASWIDSLDISQARRDAVDIASCHNTNRTGTAQQFADKVREILPADTEIWNTEVHGWKSTSGENETTSFYYMLEKIRAGFSGLNGWLALGTTNQGHCYILNPSGTPTRNVKYFIFKKLSETSNYGNALEILLEPAQLSHTAALIKGNLMTVWVINQGTSDVPLFITPVGRTISESDVKRTRWTDPSDVEGFVTRESVNSSGALWSSIPGESVCCFEVLLDPEDHPYTIIQAEDEDDFSGLQEEQSGDDDGTLNQGYIEDGDWARYNDIRLVENSAMRFRVARPAGRDDGWIEVYLGSTGASTASILAGTPVGKVAVPETGNWQEYETIEAYIESAAGDYDVVLKFDEVGSTSGKSLFNFNWLSVVSPEPTVLLGDANDDGVFNNGDIGQFVNALLNPTIYQMMYPNVDPNVRLDMNGDGFFNNGDIGAFVSALTGG
;
A
#
# COMPACT_ATOMS: atom_id res chain seq x y z
N MET A 1 -9.92 30.91 -53.34
CA MET A 1 -10.00 31.39 -54.73
C MET A 1 -8.78 32.25 -55.01
N GLU A 2 -8.03 31.81 -56.02
CA GLU A 2 -7.04 32.49 -56.88
C GLU A 2 -6.96 34.03 -56.76
N THR A 3 -5.76 34.62 -56.55
CA THR A 3 -4.82 35.10 -57.60
C THR A 3 -5.53 35.88 -58.72
N ALA A 4 -5.14 37.08 -59.15
CA ALA A 4 -3.80 37.55 -59.46
C ALA A 4 -3.84 39.05 -59.88
N LYS A 5 -2.67 39.71 -59.83
CA LYS A 5 -2.00 40.48 -60.93
C LYS A 5 -2.85 41.42 -61.81
N LEU A 6 -2.39 42.57 -62.32
CA LEU A 6 -1.19 43.40 -62.24
C LEU A 6 -1.41 44.48 -63.35
N ASN A 7 -1.01 45.75 -63.12
CA ASN A 7 -0.54 46.72 -64.13
C ASN A 7 -1.54 47.27 -65.20
N LEU A 8 -1.46 48.50 -65.75
CA LEU A 8 -0.45 49.57 -65.77
C LEU A 8 -1.08 50.90 -66.30
N LEU A 9 -0.61 52.05 -65.76
CA LEU A 9 -0.38 53.39 -66.39
C LEU A 9 -1.50 54.21 -67.08
N SER A 10 -1.73 55.45 -66.61
CA SER A 10 -1.11 56.70 -67.13
C SER A 10 -1.60 57.96 -66.36
N ARG A 11 -0.83 59.05 -66.42
CA ARG A 11 -0.72 60.18 -65.44
C ARG A 11 -1.62 61.40 -65.75
N PHE A 12 -1.98 62.21 -64.73
CA PHE A 12 -1.64 63.66 -64.62
C PHE A 12 -1.98 64.29 -63.22
N SER A 13 -0.98 65.01 -62.69
CA SER A 13 -0.80 66.05 -61.64
C SER A 13 -1.84 66.43 -60.57
N ILE A 14 -1.38 66.57 -59.29
CA ILE A 14 -1.09 67.86 -58.58
C ILE A 14 -0.61 67.64 -57.11
N HIS A 15 0.53 68.28 -56.79
CA HIS A 15 1.00 68.88 -55.51
C HIS A 15 1.48 68.10 -54.25
N VAL A 16 2.71 68.50 -53.84
CA VAL A 16 3.39 68.53 -52.52
C VAL A 16 4.40 67.42 -52.15
N CYS A 17 5.66 67.89 -52.08
CA CYS A 17 6.90 67.52 -51.37
C CYS A 17 6.89 66.28 -50.45
N PHE A 18 7.94 65.43 -50.37
CA PHE A 18 9.34 65.75 -50.05
C PHE A 18 10.28 64.63 -50.54
N ALA A 19 11.52 65.00 -50.86
CA ALA A 19 12.53 64.17 -51.51
C ALA A 19 13.17 63.12 -50.58
N ALA A 20 13.34 61.89 -51.10
CA ALA A 20 14.08 60.80 -50.48
C ALA A 20 15.55 60.80 -50.94
N VAL A 21 16.47 60.82 -49.98
CA VAL A 21 17.89 60.53 -50.16
C VAL A 21 18.15 59.06 -49.81
N LEU A 22 18.90 58.40 -50.68
CA LEU A 22 19.41 57.05 -50.57
C LEU A 22 20.29 56.92 -49.31
N GLY A 23 19.80 56.23 -48.27
CA GLY A 23 20.55 55.91 -47.06
C GLY A 23 21.05 54.47 -47.08
N LEU A 24 22.36 54.28 -47.01
CA LEU A 24 23.01 53.02 -46.65
C LEU A 24 22.50 52.57 -45.28
N PHE A 25 21.71 51.48 -45.23
CA PHE A 25 21.47 50.77 -43.98
C PHE A 25 22.69 49.89 -43.66
N PHE A 26 23.66 50.47 -42.95
CA PHE A 26 24.45 49.66 -42.01
C PHE A 26 23.53 49.33 -40.83
N CYS A 27 22.88 48.17 -40.84
CA CYS A 27 22.46 47.55 -39.59
C CYS A 27 23.75 47.13 -38.88
N SER A 28 24.22 47.96 -37.95
CA SER A 28 25.14 47.49 -36.93
C SER A 28 24.36 46.51 -36.06
N LEU A 29 24.78 45.26 -36.03
CA LEU A 29 24.44 44.35 -34.95
C LEU A 29 25.00 44.99 -33.67
N SER A 30 24.16 45.56 -32.80
CA SER A 30 24.64 45.96 -31.48
C SER A 30 24.84 44.68 -30.68
N TYR A 31 26.10 44.35 -30.41
CA TYR A 31 26.43 43.37 -29.37
C TYR A 31 25.99 43.93 -28.01
N GLY A 32 25.43 43.08 -27.13
CA GLY A 32 25.20 43.44 -25.72
C GLY A 32 26.49 43.92 -25.04
N ALA A 33 26.36 44.74 -24.01
CA ALA A 33 27.50 45.26 -23.26
C ALA A 33 28.03 44.19 -22.29
N ASP A 34 29.32 44.24 -21.97
CA ASP A 34 29.86 43.45 -20.86
C ASP A 34 29.40 44.10 -19.54
N VAL A 35 28.72 43.33 -18.70
CA VAL A 35 28.24 43.78 -17.38
C VAL A 35 29.02 43.04 -16.30
N TYR A 36 29.65 43.81 -15.42
CA TYR A 36 30.56 43.29 -14.40
C TYR A 36 29.91 43.32 -13.03
N TRP A 37 29.97 42.21 -12.31
CA TRP A 37 29.62 42.20 -10.89
C TRP A 37 30.67 42.95 -10.08
N THR A 38 30.21 43.88 -9.25
CA THR A 38 31.04 44.67 -8.34
C THR A 38 30.75 44.37 -6.88
N GLY A 39 29.52 43.94 -6.53
CA GLY A 39 29.11 43.64 -5.16
C GLY A 39 29.19 44.84 -4.20
N ASN A 40 29.19 46.07 -4.72
CA ASN A 40 29.48 47.27 -3.93
C ASN A 40 28.43 47.61 -2.85
N VAL A 41 27.19 47.15 -3.00
CA VAL A 41 26.10 47.45 -2.06
C VAL A 41 25.79 46.23 -1.19
N ASN A 42 25.54 45.08 -1.80
CA ASN A 42 25.25 43.81 -1.14
C ASN A 42 25.41 42.66 -2.15
N ASN A 43 24.89 41.47 -1.83
CA ASN A 43 25.00 40.29 -2.70
C ASN A 43 23.79 40.09 -3.62
N ALA A 44 22.76 40.94 -3.59
CA ALA A 44 21.50 40.71 -4.30
C ALA A 44 21.61 41.02 -5.80
N TRP A 45 21.20 40.08 -6.66
CA TRP A 45 21.21 40.22 -8.12
C TRP A 45 20.41 41.44 -8.61
N GLU A 46 19.20 41.63 -8.09
CA GLU A 46 18.27 42.67 -8.52
C GLU A 46 18.70 44.09 -8.12
N ASN A 47 19.75 44.23 -7.31
CA ASN A 47 20.25 45.54 -6.91
C ASN A 47 21.24 46.07 -7.94
N ASN A 48 20.75 46.96 -8.79
CA ASN A 48 21.50 47.67 -9.84
C ASN A 48 22.80 48.35 -9.35
N GLY A 49 22.91 48.72 -8.07
CA GLY A 49 24.15 49.27 -7.49
C GLY A 49 25.31 48.27 -7.39
N ASN A 50 25.05 46.98 -7.54
CA ASN A 50 26.07 45.93 -7.54
C ASN A 50 26.68 45.66 -8.92
N TRP A 51 26.19 46.32 -9.98
CA TRP A 51 26.63 46.09 -11.35
C TRP A 51 27.39 47.29 -11.91
N SER A 52 28.34 47.02 -12.81
CA SER A 52 28.99 48.03 -13.65
C SER A 52 28.77 47.69 -15.12
N PRO A 53 28.02 48.52 -15.88
CA PRO A 53 27.34 49.75 -15.44
C PRO A 53 26.18 49.49 -14.45
N THR A 54 25.82 50.49 -13.64
CA THR A 54 24.77 50.39 -12.61
C THR A 54 23.35 50.31 -13.18
N THR A 55 23.21 50.00 -14.46
CA THR A 55 21.92 49.69 -15.11
C THR A 55 21.51 48.24 -14.88
N GLY A 56 22.45 47.40 -14.43
CA GLY A 56 22.23 45.96 -14.25
C GLY A 56 22.27 45.18 -15.58
N PRO A 57 22.13 43.84 -15.50
CA PRO A 57 22.06 42.95 -16.67
C PRO A 57 20.85 43.22 -17.56
N ALA A 58 21.05 43.28 -18.88
CA ALA A 58 20.00 43.39 -19.89
C ALA A 58 20.06 42.24 -20.92
N ASP A 59 19.09 42.21 -21.84
CA ASP A 59 19.05 41.21 -22.90
C ASP A 59 20.35 41.25 -23.70
N THR A 60 20.88 40.07 -24.04
CA THR A 60 22.08 39.88 -24.88
C THR A 60 23.42 40.21 -24.20
N ASP A 61 23.42 40.62 -22.94
CA ASP A 61 24.64 40.95 -22.20
C ASP A 61 25.43 39.70 -21.79
N TYR A 62 26.76 39.85 -21.73
CA TYR A 62 27.63 38.91 -21.03
C TYR A 62 27.83 39.37 -19.59
N ILE A 63 27.74 38.43 -18.65
CA ILE A 63 27.91 38.68 -17.23
C ILE A 63 29.29 38.23 -16.78
N TYR A 64 30.07 39.14 -16.19
CA TYR A 64 31.41 38.85 -15.68
C TYR A 64 31.40 38.84 -14.16
N ILE A 65 31.88 37.72 -13.58
CA ILE A 65 32.05 37.53 -12.14
C ILE A 65 33.49 37.12 -11.92
N SER A 66 34.29 37.98 -11.31
CA SER A 66 35.71 37.69 -11.02
C SER A 66 35.98 37.52 -9.53
N SER A 67 35.11 38.06 -8.66
CA SER A 67 35.21 37.99 -7.20
C SER A 67 33.87 38.34 -6.54
N GLY A 68 33.75 38.10 -5.23
CA GLY A 68 32.52 38.36 -4.47
C GLY A 68 31.44 37.29 -4.67
N THR A 69 30.25 37.54 -4.13
CA THR A 69 29.12 36.60 -4.16
C THR A 69 27.89 37.25 -4.79
N VAL A 70 27.29 36.58 -5.76
CA VAL A 70 26.04 36.97 -6.42
C VAL A 70 24.93 36.03 -5.95
N ASN A 71 23.84 36.57 -5.43
CA ASN A 71 22.66 35.80 -5.03
C ASN A 71 21.50 36.10 -6.00
N PHE A 72 21.14 35.09 -6.79
CA PHE A 72 19.93 35.04 -7.60
C PHE A 72 18.86 34.25 -6.85
N SER A 73 17.75 34.88 -6.50
CA SER A 73 16.73 34.26 -5.65
C SER A 73 15.32 34.48 -6.22
N ALA A 74 14.29 33.99 -5.52
CA ALA A 74 12.91 34.26 -5.89
C ALA A 74 12.58 35.77 -6.00
N SER A 75 13.26 36.64 -5.23
CA SER A 75 13.11 38.10 -5.34
C SER A 75 13.63 38.66 -6.67
N SER A 76 14.55 37.96 -7.32
CA SER A 76 15.15 38.35 -8.59
C SER A 76 14.21 38.12 -9.78
N GLY A 77 13.14 37.32 -9.60
CA GLY A 77 12.14 37.04 -10.63
C GLY A 77 12.71 36.26 -11.82
N THR A 78 12.36 36.67 -13.04
CA THR A 78 12.96 36.17 -14.28
C THR A 78 14.04 37.13 -14.73
N SER A 79 15.25 36.62 -15.01
CA SER A 79 16.32 37.46 -15.56
C SER A 79 15.96 37.98 -16.95
N ALA A 80 16.68 39.01 -17.42
CA ALA A 80 16.76 39.29 -18.85
C ALA A 80 17.26 38.05 -19.60
N ASN A 81 17.05 37.98 -20.92
CA ASN A 81 17.56 36.86 -21.73
C ASN A 81 19.05 37.09 -22.02
N LEU A 82 19.90 36.57 -21.14
CA LEU A 82 21.33 36.82 -21.14
C LEU A 82 22.05 36.04 -22.23
N ARG A 83 23.17 36.59 -22.69
CA ARG A 83 24.02 35.92 -23.67
C ARG A 83 24.95 34.90 -23.04
N GLY A 84 25.39 35.07 -21.80
CA GLY A 84 26.29 34.10 -21.17
C GLY A 84 26.99 34.63 -19.93
N PHE A 85 27.60 33.71 -19.18
CA PHE A 85 28.51 34.04 -18.09
C PHE A 85 29.97 33.91 -18.50
N ARG A 86 30.80 34.76 -17.90
CA ARG A 86 32.26 34.75 -17.92
C ARG A 86 32.74 34.87 -16.48
N GLN A 87 32.58 33.78 -15.73
CA GLN A 87 33.05 33.70 -14.36
C GLN A 87 34.48 33.18 -14.34
N THR A 88 35.39 33.96 -13.75
CA THR A 88 36.82 33.63 -13.57
C THR A 88 37.20 33.52 -12.09
N GLY A 89 36.19 33.44 -11.21
CA GLY A 89 36.31 33.45 -9.75
C GLY A 89 35.02 33.93 -9.09
N GLY A 90 35.02 34.06 -7.76
CA GLY A 90 33.81 34.44 -7.00
C GLY A 90 32.72 33.36 -7.02
N ALA A 91 31.55 33.68 -6.46
CA ALA A 91 30.45 32.74 -6.27
C ALA A 91 29.13 33.23 -6.88
N LEU A 92 28.36 32.32 -7.48
CA LEU A 92 26.97 32.53 -7.93
C LEU A 92 26.04 31.55 -7.21
N ASN A 93 25.15 32.07 -6.37
CA ASN A 93 24.14 31.28 -5.67
C ASN A 93 22.79 31.45 -6.34
N ILE A 94 22.15 30.35 -6.71
CA ILE A 94 20.82 30.32 -7.34
C ILE A 94 19.88 29.59 -6.38
N SER A 95 19.04 30.34 -5.65
CA SER A 95 18.14 29.76 -4.65
C SER A 95 16.65 29.83 -5.03
N GLY A 96 16.33 30.42 -6.20
CA GLY A 96 14.96 30.63 -6.68
C GLY A 96 14.93 31.49 -7.96
N GLY A 97 13.74 31.75 -8.50
CA GLY A 97 13.56 32.55 -9.73
C GLY A 97 13.86 31.77 -11.02
N THR A 98 13.92 32.47 -12.16
CA THR A 98 14.23 31.91 -13.48
C THR A 98 15.41 32.65 -14.12
N LEU A 99 16.55 31.98 -14.27
CA LEU A 99 17.76 32.52 -14.88
C LEU A 99 17.86 32.03 -16.33
N GLU A 100 17.63 32.93 -17.28
CA GLU A 100 17.64 32.67 -18.73
C GLU A 100 18.95 33.13 -19.37
N VAL A 101 19.75 32.19 -19.85
CA VAL A 101 21.10 32.38 -20.40
C VAL A 101 21.25 31.65 -21.73
N ALA A 102 20.23 31.77 -22.58
CA ALA A 102 20.12 31.03 -23.83
C ALA A 102 19.81 31.88 -25.06
N GLN A 103 20.17 33.16 -25.03
CA GLN A 103 19.71 34.14 -26.01
C GLN A 103 20.13 33.88 -27.47
N LEU A 104 21.22 33.15 -27.73
CA LEU A 104 21.72 32.85 -29.08
C LEU A 104 22.23 31.41 -29.19
N ALA A 105 21.99 30.77 -30.34
CA ALA A 105 22.51 29.42 -30.62
C ALA A 105 24.04 29.30 -30.61
N SER A 106 24.81 30.39 -30.61
CA SER A 106 26.27 30.38 -30.50
C SER A 106 26.80 30.74 -29.11
N ALA A 107 25.91 31.15 -28.20
CA ALA A 107 26.24 31.56 -26.84
C ALA A 107 26.75 30.39 -25.99
N TYR A 108 27.68 30.69 -25.09
CA TYR A 108 28.18 29.75 -24.09
C TYR A 108 28.54 30.52 -22.83
N SER A 109 28.51 29.83 -21.69
CA SER A 109 28.88 30.31 -20.37
C SER A 109 30.09 29.55 -19.85
N SER A 110 31.05 30.27 -19.27
CA SER A 110 32.19 29.70 -18.56
C SER A 110 32.06 29.97 -17.06
N PHE A 111 32.21 28.92 -16.25
CA PHE A 111 32.13 28.94 -14.80
C PHE A 111 33.44 28.42 -14.21
N ASP A 112 34.38 29.33 -13.98
CA ASP A 112 35.68 29.06 -13.37
C ASP A 112 35.74 29.64 -11.93
N GLY A 113 34.58 29.69 -11.27
CA GLY A 113 34.42 29.97 -9.84
C GLY A 113 33.42 28.99 -9.24
N ASP A 114 32.76 29.36 -8.14
CA ASP A 114 31.77 28.51 -7.50
C ASP A 114 30.35 28.87 -7.94
N VAL A 115 29.54 27.87 -8.26
CA VAL A 115 28.11 28.01 -8.50
C VAL A 115 27.36 27.04 -7.61
N VAL A 116 26.39 27.51 -6.84
CA VAL A 116 25.56 26.67 -5.98
C VAL A 116 24.10 26.95 -6.29
N GLN A 117 23.38 25.93 -6.74
CA GLN A 117 21.97 25.99 -7.04
C GLN A 117 21.19 25.17 -6.02
N THR A 118 20.34 25.80 -5.22
CA THR A 118 19.49 25.13 -4.20
C THR A 118 18.00 25.20 -4.54
N GLY A 119 17.64 25.86 -5.65
CA GLY A 119 16.26 26.08 -6.08
C GLY A 119 16.17 26.90 -7.37
N GLY A 120 14.96 27.17 -7.85
CA GLY A 120 14.74 27.94 -9.09
C GLY A 120 15.09 27.16 -10.36
N VAL A 121 14.97 27.84 -11.51
CA VAL A 121 15.23 27.28 -12.84
C VAL A 121 16.37 28.06 -13.49
N ALA A 122 17.40 27.36 -13.98
CA ALA A 122 18.50 27.93 -14.76
C ALA A 122 18.53 27.28 -16.15
N THR A 123 18.25 28.06 -17.19
CA THR A 123 18.31 27.63 -18.59
C THR A 123 19.53 28.24 -19.25
N ILE A 124 20.53 27.43 -19.60
CA ILE A 124 21.84 27.90 -20.10
C ILE A 124 22.14 27.23 -21.43
N ASN A 125 22.54 27.98 -22.47
CA ASN A 125 22.72 27.36 -23.79
C ASN A 125 23.91 26.39 -23.89
N ALA A 126 25.09 26.72 -23.39
CA ALA A 126 26.22 25.79 -23.35
C ALA A 126 27.12 26.14 -22.17
N VAL A 127 27.63 25.13 -21.47
CA VAL A 127 28.33 25.30 -20.19
C VAL A 127 29.74 24.74 -20.28
N GLN A 128 30.70 25.50 -19.75
CA GLN A 128 32.09 25.10 -19.58
C GLN A 128 32.50 25.36 -18.13
N ILE A 129 33.09 24.38 -17.47
CA ILE A 129 33.56 24.48 -16.08
C ILE A 129 35.03 24.09 -16.05
N GLY A 130 35.91 24.92 -15.48
CA GLY A 130 37.36 24.70 -15.56
C GLY A 130 37.88 24.88 -16.99
N SER A 131 37.50 25.98 -17.62
CA SER A 131 37.54 26.20 -19.07
C SER A 131 38.91 26.61 -19.63
N ALA A 132 39.91 26.88 -18.78
CA ALA A 132 41.25 27.31 -19.15
C ALA A 132 42.35 26.67 -18.27
N VAL A 133 43.60 26.73 -18.76
CA VAL A 133 44.75 26.11 -18.10
C VAL A 133 44.97 26.71 -16.70
N GLY A 134 44.97 25.87 -15.67
CA GLY A 134 45.19 26.30 -14.28
C GLY A 134 43.96 26.91 -13.60
N GLU A 135 42.82 27.01 -14.29
CA GLU A 135 41.54 27.41 -13.71
C GLU A 135 40.81 26.21 -13.10
N SER A 136 40.03 26.45 -12.05
CA SER A 136 39.17 25.45 -11.44
C SER A 136 37.78 26.03 -11.22
N GLY A 137 36.75 25.29 -11.64
CA GLY A 137 35.35 25.69 -11.44
C GLY A 137 34.55 24.61 -10.73
N SER A 138 33.52 25.02 -10.01
CA SER A 138 32.55 24.14 -9.36
C SER A 138 31.13 24.58 -9.67
N TYR A 139 30.25 23.62 -9.97
CA TYR A 139 28.82 23.83 -10.02
C TYR A 139 28.15 22.73 -9.19
N GLU A 140 27.46 23.11 -8.12
CA GLU A 140 26.67 22.22 -7.28
C GLU A 140 25.18 22.45 -7.53
N VAL A 141 24.46 21.38 -7.84
CA VAL A 141 22.99 21.35 -7.95
C VAL A 141 22.45 20.56 -6.76
N ASN A 142 21.86 21.26 -5.81
CA ASN A 142 21.28 20.75 -4.57
C ASN A 142 19.82 21.22 -4.45
N GLY A 143 19.06 21.06 -5.53
CA GLY A 143 17.68 21.51 -5.69
C GLY A 143 17.45 22.42 -6.90
N GLY A 144 16.19 22.54 -7.32
CA GLY A 144 15.81 23.29 -8.51
C GLY A 144 16.07 22.53 -9.82
N GLU A 145 16.10 23.27 -10.92
CA GLU A 145 16.22 22.71 -12.28
C GLU A 145 17.33 23.40 -13.08
N LEU A 146 18.26 22.63 -13.63
CA LEU A 146 19.30 23.08 -14.54
C LEU A 146 19.08 22.48 -15.93
N ARG A 147 18.74 23.32 -16.90
CA ARG A 147 18.58 22.95 -18.31
C ARG A 147 19.74 23.48 -19.13
N ILE A 148 20.48 22.58 -19.78
CA ILE A 148 21.61 22.95 -20.63
C ILE A 148 21.26 22.69 -22.09
N GLY A 149 21.14 23.75 -22.88
CA GLY A 149 20.92 23.70 -24.32
C GLY A 149 22.13 23.18 -25.09
N ARG A 150 22.34 23.68 -26.32
CA ARG A 150 23.59 23.41 -27.06
C ARG A 150 23.98 24.60 -27.92
N ALA A 151 25.26 24.95 -27.91
CA ALA A 151 25.82 25.86 -28.91
C ALA A 151 26.06 25.14 -30.26
N SER A 152 25.98 25.87 -31.37
CA SER A 152 26.09 25.29 -32.72
C SER A 152 27.36 24.46 -32.89
N GLY A 153 27.19 23.16 -33.17
CA GLY A 153 28.25 22.19 -33.44
C GLY A 153 29.13 21.78 -32.25
N VAL A 154 28.65 21.87 -31.01
CA VAL A 154 29.42 21.52 -29.80
C VAL A 154 28.62 20.73 -28.77
N ALA A 155 29.31 20.21 -27.75
CA ALA A 155 28.69 19.60 -26.57
C ALA A 155 27.89 20.64 -25.76
N SER A 156 26.93 20.14 -24.99
CA SER A 156 26.13 20.95 -24.06
C SER A 156 26.95 21.33 -22.83
N LEU A 157 27.69 20.37 -22.27
CA LEU A 157 28.45 20.53 -21.05
C LEU A 157 29.90 20.07 -21.25
N TYR A 158 30.85 20.91 -20.81
CA TYR A 158 32.27 20.61 -20.76
C TYR A 158 32.79 20.74 -19.33
N LEU A 159 33.43 19.69 -18.81
CA LEU A 159 34.09 19.69 -17.50
C LEU A 159 35.60 19.52 -17.70
N GLY A 160 36.41 20.48 -17.26
CA GLY A 160 37.86 20.46 -17.44
C GLY A 160 38.29 20.56 -18.91
N ALA A 161 37.42 21.13 -19.75
CA ALA A 161 37.61 21.27 -21.19
C ALA A 161 36.84 22.48 -21.72
N ASN A 162 37.04 22.82 -22.99
CA ASN A 162 36.28 23.87 -23.66
C ASN A 162 35.97 23.52 -25.13
N ARG A 163 35.14 24.36 -25.75
CA ARG A 163 34.72 24.26 -27.16
C ARG A 163 35.88 24.26 -28.17
N GLN A 164 37.03 24.82 -27.81
CA GLN A 164 38.19 24.92 -28.69
C GLN A 164 39.13 23.72 -28.57
N TYR A 165 38.75 22.66 -27.84
CA TYR A 165 39.50 21.39 -27.72
C TYR A 165 40.97 21.59 -27.31
N SER A 166 41.24 22.54 -26.39
CA SER A 166 42.62 23.00 -26.13
C SER A 166 42.89 23.57 -24.73
N ALA A 167 41.99 23.38 -23.75
CA ALA A 167 42.19 23.91 -22.40
C ALA A 167 42.24 22.84 -21.32
N SER A 168 42.98 23.16 -20.26
CA SER A 168 43.44 22.20 -19.25
C SER A 168 43.34 22.71 -17.80
N GLY A 169 42.11 22.90 -17.33
CA GLY A 169 41.76 23.22 -15.94
C GLY A 169 41.08 22.05 -15.23
N THR A 170 40.44 22.30 -14.08
CA THR A 170 39.63 21.31 -13.35
C THR A 170 38.17 21.73 -13.32
N GLY A 171 37.28 20.95 -13.93
CA GLY A 171 35.84 21.23 -13.92
C GLY A 171 35.09 20.25 -13.05
N ASN A 172 34.30 20.75 -12.09
CA ASN A 172 33.52 19.90 -11.19
C ASN A 172 32.03 20.23 -11.32
N LEU A 173 31.22 19.22 -11.61
CA LEU A 173 29.76 19.28 -11.46
C LEU A 173 29.35 18.30 -10.39
N THR A 174 28.59 18.75 -9.39
CA THR A 174 28.03 17.90 -8.33
C THR A 174 26.51 18.00 -8.35
N ILE A 175 25.83 16.87 -8.34
CA ILE A 175 24.37 16.78 -8.35
C ILE A 175 23.96 16.03 -7.07
N ALA A 176 23.43 16.78 -6.11
CA ALA A 176 22.98 16.30 -4.81
C ALA A 176 21.45 16.22 -4.69
N ALA A 177 20.72 17.04 -5.45
CA ALA A 177 19.25 17.01 -5.53
C ALA A 177 18.77 17.82 -6.75
N GLY A 178 17.49 17.68 -7.10
CA GLY A 178 16.87 18.41 -8.22
C GLY A 178 17.09 17.77 -9.58
N THR A 179 16.87 18.54 -10.65
CA THR A 179 16.88 18.05 -12.04
C THR A 179 18.03 18.68 -12.84
N VAL A 180 18.79 17.85 -13.55
CA VAL A 180 19.80 18.28 -14.53
C VAL A 180 19.51 17.61 -15.87
N VAL A 181 19.25 18.40 -16.90
CA VAL A 181 19.01 17.88 -18.26
C VAL A 181 19.85 18.64 -19.28
N THR A 182 20.59 17.92 -20.12
CA THR A 182 21.26 18.50 -21.28
C THR A 182 20.52 18.17 -22.58
N ARG A 183 20.62 19.06 -23.57
CA ARG A 183 20.08 18.83 -24.93
C ARG A 183 20.97 17.91 -25.77
N SER A 184 22.25 17.83 -25.47
CA SER A 184 23.24 17.10 -26.26
C SER A 184 24.42 16.68 -25.39
N MET A 185 25.56 16.35 -26.03
CA MET A 185 26.71 15.69 -25.42
C MET A 185 27.18 16.30 -24.10
N VAL A 186 27.58 15.44 -23.17
CA VAL A 186 28.39 15.77 -21.99
C VAL A 186 29.82 15.27 -22.21
N LYS A 187 30.81 16.16 -22.00
CA LYS A 187 32.23 15.87 -22.20
C LYS A 187 33.05 16.13 -20.93
N LEU A 188 33.80 15.12 -20.48
CA LEU A 188 34.67 15.18 -19.31
C LEU A 188 36.14 15.11 -19.77
N GLY A 189 36.89 16.20 -19.56
CA GLY A 189 38.28 16.35 -19.95
C GLY A 189 38.49 16.50 -21.46
N ASP A 190 39.75 16.39 -21.89
CA ASP A 190 40.14 16.49 -23.30
C ASP A 190 41.35 15.59 -23.64
N ALA A 191 41.45 15.19 -24.92
CA ALA A 191 42.46 14.26 -25.43
C ALA A 191 43.92 14.77 -25.36
N THR A 192 44.14 16.07 -25.10
CA THR A 192 45.48 16.68 -25.02
C THR A 192 46.13 16.62 -23.61
N ALA A 193 45.47 15.95 -22.65
CA ALA A 193 46.01 15.46 -21.37
C ALA A 193 46.58 16.49 -20.39
N ALA A 194 45.83 17.56 -20.08
CA ALA A 194 46.11 18.37 -18.89
C ALA A 194 44.86 18.86 -18.12
N GLY A 195 43.64 18.68 -18.67
CA GLY A 195 42.39 19.08 -18.03
C GLY A 195 41.59 17.88 -17.53
N THR A 196 41.03 17.98 -16.33
CA THR A 196 40.28 16.89 -15.66
C THR A 196 38.85 17.33 -15.38
N GLY A 197 37.88 16.54 -15.84
CA GLY A 197 36.47 16.73 -15.54
C GLY A 197 35.99 15.74 -14.47
N ASN A 198 35.28 16.24 -13.47
CA ASN A 198 34.66 15.43 -12.42
C ASN A 198 33.14 15.64 -12.47
N PHE A 199 32.40 14.60 -12.82
CA PHE A 199 30.94 14.58 -12.78
C PHE A 199 30.51 13.75 -11.57
N THR A 200 29.87 14.38 -10.59
CA THR A 200 29.55 13.78 -9.30
C THR A 200 28.05 13.65 -9.11
N VAL A 201 27.58 12.45 -8.79
CA VAL A 201 26.20 12.14 -8.40
C VAL A 201 26.18 11.70 -6.94
N LEU A 202 25.40 12.37 -6.10
CA LEU A 202 25.27 12.05 -4.68
C LEU A 202 23.89 11.47 -4.38
N GLY A 203 23.85 10.18 -4.07
CA GLY A 203 22.66 9.48 -3.58
C GLY A 203 21.53 9.39 -4.60
N SER A 204 20.35 9.05 -4.09
CA SER A 204 19.12 8.86 -4.87
C SER A 204 18.20 10.09 -4.83
N GLN A 205 18.66 11.21 -4.28
CA GLN A 205 17.89 12.46 -4.14
C GLN A 205 17.71 13.27 -5.43
N PRO A 206 18.61 13.23 -6.43
CA PRO A 206 18.34 13.86 -7.72
C PRO A 206 17.08 13.29 -8.37
N SER A 207 16.17 14.15 -8.82
CA SER A 207 14.91 13.73 -9.45
C SER A 207 15.09 13.26 -10.88
N GLN A 208 16.10 13.79 -11.59
CA GLN A 208 16.42 13.37 -12.96
C GLN A 208 17.83 13.84 -13.34
N ILE A 209 18.58 12.96 -14.02
CA ILE A 209 19.85 13.30 -14.69
C ILE A 209 19.77 12.81 -16.14
N GLY A 210 19.39 13.70 -17.05
CA GLY A 210 19.16 13.37 -18.47
C GLY A 210 20.20 13.98 -19.40
N VAL A 211 20.65 13.22 -20.39
CA VAL A 211 21.54 13.68 -21.47
C VAL A 211 20.84 13.48 -22.81
N GLY A 212 20.62 14.55 -23.56
CA GLY A 212 19.84 14.55 -24.81
C GLY A 212 18.35 14.93 -24.63
N GLY A 213 17.79 14.83 -23.42
CA GLY A 213 16.34 14.95 -23.17
C GLY A 213 15.77 16.37 -23.00
N ALA A 214 16.56 17.44 -23.14
CA ALA A 214 16.03 18.79 -22.84
C ALA A 214 14.99 19.30 -23.87
N ASN A 215 15.06 18.81 -25.12
CA ASN A 215 14.20 19.22 -26.24
C ASN A 215 13.69 18.04 -27.09
N ASP A 216 14.03 16.79 -26.71
CA ASP A 216 13.72 15.56 -27.44
C ASP A 216 14.07 15.60 -28.94
N ASP A 217 15.14 16.32 -29.29
CA ASP A 217 15.53 16.56 -30.68
C ASP A 217 16.93 16.06 -31.04
N ILE A 218 17.72 15.70 -30.02
CA ILE A 218 19.10 15.26 -30.20
C ILE A 218 19.42 14.06 -29.30
N ASP A 219 20.11 13.08 -29.87
CA ASP A 219 20.58 11.89 -29.15
C ASP A 219 21.59 12.28 -28.08
N GLY A 220 21.44 11.69 -26.90
CA GLY A 220 22.34 11.83 -25.78
C GLY A 220 23.69 11.19 -26.05
N VAL A 221 24.79 11.89 -25.73
CA VAL A 221 26.13 11.33 -25.87
C VAL A 221 26.97 11.65 -24.65
N TRP A 222 27.68 10.65 -24.14
CA TRP A 222 28.65 10.79 -23.06
C TRP A 222 30.05 10.51 -23.58
N HIS A 223 31.01 11.37 -23.25
CA HIS A 223 32.42 11.13 -23.57
C HIS A 223 33.32 11.50 -22.39
N GLN A 224 33.99 10.50 -21.84
CA GLN A 224 34.95 10.64 -20.75
C GLN A 224 36.37 10.36 -21.25
N HIS A 225 37.23 11.36 -21.10
CA HIS A 225 38.64 11.29 -21.45
C HIS A 225 39.50 10.75 -20.29
N SER A 226 40.70 10.29 -20.64
CA SER A 226 41.72 9.83 -19.69
C SER A 226 41.97 10.84 -18.56
N GLY A 227 41.99 10.36 -17.31
CA GLY A 227 42.21 11.16 -16.10
C GLY A 227 40.98 11.90 -15.55
N SER A 228 39.85 11.89 -16.27
CA SER A 228 38.57 12.41 -15.77
C SER A 228 37.78 11.34 -15.02
N SER A 229 36.91 11.77 -14.11
CA SER A 229 36.19 10.87 -13.19
C SER A 229 34.67 11.04 -13.29
N LEU A 230 33.97 9.91 -13.38
CA LEU A 230 32.59 9.80 -12.94
C LEU A 230 32.63 9.41 -11.47
N ILE A 231 32.09 10.26 -10.60
CA ILE A 231 32.10 10.09 -9.15
C ILE A 231 30.66 9.80 -8.72
N VAL A 232 30.45 8.68 -8.03
CA VAL A 232 29.11 8.29 -7.55
C VAL A 232 29.19 7.97 -6.08
N ARG A 233 28.23 8.49 -5.31
CA ARG A 233 28.07 8.17 -3.90
C ARG A 233 26.70 7.55 -3.68
N PHE A 234 26.67 6.38 -3.04
CA PHE A 234 25.43 5.61 -2.83
C PHE A 234 24.86 5.89 -1.44
N ASP A 235 23.59 6.28 -1.36
CA ASP A 235 22.83 6.28 -0.11
C ASP A 235 21.99 5.00 0.00
N VAL A 236 21.08 4.94 0.98
CA VAL A 236 20.19 3.78 1.18
C VAL A 236 19.31 3.51 -0.04
N GLY A 237 18.92 4.55 -0.78
CA GLY A 237 18.16 4.43 -2.03
C GLY A 237 19.04 4.12 -3.25
N GLY A 238 20.36 4.02 -3.07
CA GLY A 238 21.34 3.81 -4.14
C GLY A 238 21.81 5.13 -4.77
N CYS A 239 21.64 5.25 -6.08
CA CYS A 239 21.97 6.47 -6.82
C CYS A 239 20.95 6.75 -7.92
N THR A 240 20.72 8.02 -8.26
CA THR A 240 19.95 8.38 -9.45
C THR A 240 20.78 8.09 -10.72
N PRO A 241 20.28 7.25 -11.65
CA PRO A 241 21.01 6.92 -12.88
C PRO A 241 21.14 8.12 -13.82
N ILE A 242 22.24 8.17 -14.56
CA ILE A 242 22.43 9.06 -15.70
C ILE A 242 21.78 8.41 -16.93
N PHE A 243 20.73 9.00 -17.46
CA PHE A 243 20.01 8.47 -18.61
C PHE A 243 20.37 9.24 -19.89
N LEU A 244 20.85 8.53 -20.91
CA LEU A 244 21.12 9.09 -22.24
C LEU A 244 19.93 8.76 -23.15
N HIS A 245 19.21 9.79 -23.59
CA HIS A 245 18.00 9.66 -24.38
C HIS A 245 18.30 9.45 -25.88
N ASP A 246 17.62 8.49 -26.50
CA ASP A 246 17.58 8.30 -27.95
C ASP A 246 16.38 9.04 -28.55
N ASN A 247 16.67 10.12 -29.26
CA ASN A 247 15.67 10.96 -29.89
C ASN A 247 15.65 10.79 -31.42
N SER A 248 16.26 9.71 -31.94
CA SER A 248 16.26 9.23 -33.33
C SER A 248 17.06 10.04 -34.37
N ASN A 249 18.07 10.83 -33.97
CA ASN A 249 18.73 11.80 -34.84
C ASN A 249 19.98 11.30 -35.59
N THR A 250 19.94 10.19 -36.32
CA THR A 250 20.98 9.75 -37.31
C THR A 250 22.40 9.45 -36.80
N THR A 251 22.77 9.82 -35.55
CA THR A 251 24.11 9.60 -34.98
C THR A 251 24.15 8.57 -33.86
N GLY A 252 23.01 8.21 -33.27
CA GLY A 252 22.89 7.17 -32.25
C GLY A 252 23.36 7.63 -30.88
N THR A 253 22.64 7.20 -29.85
CA THR A 253 22.99 7.42 -28.44
C THR A 253 24.17 6.54 -28.06
N SER A 254 25.15 7.07 -27.34
CA SER A 254 26.30 6.28 -26.87
C SER A 254 27.02 6.91 -25.67
N ALA A 255 27.67 6.06 -24.86
CA ALA A 255 28.63 6.49 -23.86
C ALA A 255 30.03 5.95 -24.20
N THR A 256 31.05 6.79 -24.26
CA THR A 256 32.44 6.38 -24.53
C THR A 256 33.33 6.69 -23.34
N PHE A 257 33.99 5.66 -22.82
CA PHE A 257 35.05 5.76 -21.84
C PHE A 257 36.40 5.49 -22.51
N GLU A 258 37.31 6.46 -22.49
CA GLU A 258 38.67 6.29 -23.00
C GLU A 258 39.55 5.52 -22.01
N SER A 259 40.66 4.97 -22.50
CA SER A 259 41.66 4.32 -21.65
C SER A 259 42.19 5.30 -20.57
N GLY A 260 42.06 4.91 -19.31
CA GLY A 260 42.43 5.73 -18.16
C GLY A 260 41.32 6.66 -17.65
N SER A 261 40.09 6.51 -18.14
CA SER A 261 38.89 7.07 -17.50
C SER A 261 38.66 6.42 -16.14
N LEU A 262 38.22 7.18 -15.15
CA LEU A 262 38.04 6.70 -13.78
C LEU A 262 36.56 6.66 -13.36
N LEU A 263 36.21 5.62 -12.62
CA LEU A 263 34.95 5.48 -11.88
C LEU A 263 35.29 5.50 -10.38
N ASP A 264 34.92 6.58 -9.69
CA ASP A 264 35.13 6.74 -8.25
C ASP A 264 33.81 6.49 -7.52
N VAL A 265 33.71 5.37 -6.82
CA VAL A 265 32.49 4.92 -6.12
C VAL A 265 32.76 4.76 -4.64
N ASP A 266 31.80 5.18 -3.83
CA ASP A 266 31.81 4.98 -2.38
C ASP A 266 30.39 5.11 -1.81
N HIS A 267 30.18 4.74 -0.56
CA HIS A 267 28.95 5.08 0.15
C HIS A 267 28.94 6.58 0.47
N LEU A 268 27.79 7.23 0.33
CA LEU A 268 27.57 8.61 0.78
C LEU A 268 27.57 8.67 2.31
N SER A 269 27.00 7.64 2.93
CA SER A 269 26.99 7.41 4.38
C SER A 269 26.66 5.94 4.66
N GLY A 270 27.27 5.35 5.69
CA GLY A 270 27.00 3.97 6.10
C GLY A 270 27.79 2.92 5.32
N ASP A 271 27.34 1.67 5.42
CA ASP A 271 27.82 0.49 4.71
C ASP A 271 26.64 -0.26 4.07
N GLY A 272 26.92 -1.18 3.14
CA GLY A 272 25.89 -2.01 2.49
C GLY A 272 26.27 -2.49 1.09
N GLY A 273 25.77 -3.67 0.72
CA GLY A 273 25.90 -4.25 -0.60
C GLY A 273 24.71 -3.92 -1.51
N GLY A 274 24.86 -4.25 -2.79
CA GLY A 274 23.82 -4.06 -3.79
C GLY A 274 24.40 -3.88 -5.19
N THR A 275 23.53 -3.93 -6.19
CA THR A 275 23.87 -3.64 -7.59
C THR A 275 22.96 -2.54 -8.10
N TRP A 276 23.54 -1.49 -8.67
CA TRP A 276 22.82 -0.31 -9.12
C TRP A 276 23.21 0.06 -10.55
N THR A 277 22.24 0.51 -11.34
CA THR A 277 22.50 1.15 -12.62
C THR A 277 22.95 2.58 -12.37
N VAL A 278 24.19 2.89 -12.74
CA VAL A 278 24.74 4.25 -12.65
C VAL A 278 24.50 5.03 -13.93
N MET A 279 24.50 4.35 -15.07
CA MET A 279 24.25 4.96 -16.38
C MET A 279 23.47 4.00 -17.27
N GLU A 280 22.52 4.53 -18.01
CA GLU A 280 21.73 3.80 -19.01
C GLU A 280 21.73 4.57 -20.34
N VAL A 281 22.00 3.85 -21.42
CA VAL A 281 22.06 4.35 -22.79
C VAL A 281 20.88 3.78 -23.56
N GLU A 282 19.88 4.60 -23.85
CA GLU A 282 18.70 4.18 -24.58
C GLU A 282 19.05 3.77 -26.02
N ASN A 283 18.63 2.58 -26.45
CA ASN A 283 18.86 2.03 -27.80
C ASN A 283 20.31 2.13 -28.31
N GLY A 284 21.28 2.08 -27.40
CA GLY A 284 22.68 2.30 -27.71
C GLY A 284 23.62 1.60 -26.74
N ASP A 285 24.89 1.51 -27.12
CA ASP A 285 25.91 0.79 -26.37
C ASP A 285 26.78 1.74 -25.53
N ILE A 286 27.34 1.19 -24.46
CA ILE A 286 28.51 1.75 -23.78
C ILE A 286 29.78 1.20 -24.43
N ILE A 287 30.62 2.09 -24.95
CA ILE A 287 31.92 1.81 -25.56
C ILE A 287 33.01 1.99 -24.51
N ASP A 288 33.53 0.86 -24.01
CA ASP A 288 34.61 0.84 -23.05
C ASP A 288 35.98 0.59 -23.70
N ASN A 289 36.88 1.57 -23.62
CA ASN A 289 38.27 1.45 -24.05
C ASN A 289 39.26 1.39 -22.88
N GLY A 290 38.78 1.19 -21.65
CA GLY A 290 39.59 1.05 -20.44
C GLY A 290 39.17 1.95 -19.29
N LEU A 291 37.87 1.98 -18.98
CA LEU A 291 37.33 2.46 -17.73
C LEU A 291 37.93 1.64 -16.57
N ALA A 292 38.34 2.31 -15.51
CA ALA A 292 38.90 1.66 -14.33
C ALA A 292 38.32 2.28 -13.06
N LEU A 293 38.28 1.51 -11.98
CA LEU A 293 38.01 2.08 -10.65
C LEU A 293 39.12 3.08 -10.30
N ALA A 294 38.74 4.21 -9.71
CA ALA A 294 39.69 5.17 -9.17
C ALA A 294 40.56 4.52 -8.08
N SER A 295 41.80 4.98 -7.92
CA SER A 295 42.74 4.39 -6.94
C SER A 295 42.30 4.54 -5.47
N SER A 296 41.34 5.42 -5.21
CA SER A 296 40.65 5.61 -3.93
C SER A 296 39.67 4.49 -3.60
N VAL A 297 39.18 3.75 -4.60
CA VAL A 297 38.13 2.75 -4.45
C VAL A 297 38.70 1.43 -3.93
N ASP A 298 38.07 0.89 -2.88
CA ASP A 298 38.37 -0.47 -2.40
C ASP A 298 37.77 -1.51 -3.35
N ALA A 299 38.60 -2.05 -4.25
CA ALA A 299 38.21 -3.07 -5.22
C ALA A 299 37.88 -4.45 -4.59
N SER A 300 38.06 -4.63 -3.28
CA SER A 300 37.55 -5.81 -2.57
C SER A 300 36.07 -5.69 -2.21
N VAL A 301 35.56 -4.46 -2.15
CA VAL A 301 34.15 -4.14 -1.89
C VAL A 301 33.42 -3.84 -3.19
N TRP A 302 34.06 -3.07 -4.09
CA TRP A 302 33.40 -2.51 -5.26
C TRP A 302 33.86 -3.15 -6.57
N SER A 303 32.90 -3.40 -7.46
CA SER A 303 33.11 -3.82 -8.84
C SER A 303 32.12 -3.12 -9.76
N PHE A 304 32.39 -3.12 -11.07
CA PHE A 304 31.45 -2.64 -12.07
C PHE A 304 31.40 -3.59 -13.27
N GLU A 305 30.29 -3.54 -14.00
CA GLU A 305 30.05 -4.28 -15.22
C GLU A 305 29.42 -3.36 -16.26
N ILE A 306 29.79 -3.54 -17.53
CA ILE A 306 29.13 -2.91 -18.66
C ILE A 306 28.33 -3.97 -19.39
N ASP A 307 27.02 -3.83 -19.36
CA ASP A 307 26.07 -4.73 -20.00
C ASP A 307 25.45 -4.07 -21.24
N ASN A 308 25.84 -4.56 -22.42
CA ASN A 308 25.25 -4.17 -23.71
C ASN A 308 24.45 -5.34 -24.33
N SER A 309 23.99 -6.31 -23.53
CA SER A 309 23.28 -7.50 -24.04
C SER A 309 21.81 -7.23 -24.39
N GLY A 310 21.23 -6.18 -23.80
CA GLY A 310 19.86 -5.74 -24.03
C GLY A 310 19.72 -4.67 -25.11
N ALA A 311 18.54 -4.04 -25.19
CA ALA A 311 18.30 -2.89 -26.06
C ALA A 311 19.03 -1.63 -25.59
N ASN A 312 19.25 -1.51 -24.28
CA ASN A 312 19.94 -0.38 -23.65
C ASN A 312 21.28 -0.86 -23.07
N GLY A 313 22.34 -0.11 -23.31
CA GLY A 313 23.64 -0.30 -22.67
C GLY A 313 23.61 0.23 -21.23
N LYS A 314 24.12 -0.54 -20.27
CA LYS A 314 24.07 -0.22 -18.84
C LYS A 314 25.44 -0.29 -18.19
N LEU A 315 25.77 0.70 -17.36
CA LEU A 315 26.89 0.65 -16.41
C LEU A 315 26.33 0.27 -15.05
N LEU A 316 26.60 -0.97 -14.65
CA LEU A 316 26.20 -1.54 -13.37
C LEU A 316 27.36 -1.41 -12.38
N VAL A 317 27.10 -0.93 -11.18
CA VAL A 317 28.06 -0.89 -10.08
C VAL A 317 27.56 -1.77 -8.95
N THR A 318 28.43 -2.59 -8.40
CA THR A 318 28.11 -3.53 -7.32
C THR A 318 29.02 -3.32 -6.13
N ALA A 319 28.43 -3.27 -4.93
CA ALA A 319 29.11 -3.38 -3.64
C ALA A 319 28.84 -4.75 -3.01
N VAL A 320 29.87 -5.37 -2.45
CA VAL A 320 29.75 -6.59 -1.65
C VAL A 320 29.26 -6.24 -0.24
N GLY A 321 28.26 -6.95 0.27
CA GLY A 321 27.71 -6.77 1.62
C GLY A 321 26.24 -7.16 1.72
N GLU A 322 25.66 -7.04 2.91
CA GLU A 322 24.20 -7.13 3.08
C GLU A 322 23.51 -5.94 2.41
N GLN A 323 22.37 -6.16 1.76
CA GLN A 323 21.70 -5.13 0.99
C GLN A 323 21.32 -3.92 1.85
N ALA A 324 21.48 -2.70 1.32
CA ALA A 324 20.95 -1.51 1.99
C ALA A 324 19.42 -1.44 1.86
N GLY A 325 18.73 -0.87 2.85
CA GLY A 325 17.28 -0.68 2.83
C GLY A 325 16.78 0.21 3.97
N PHE A 326 15.58 0.77 3.81
CA PHE A 326 14.90 1.52 4.86
C PHE A 326 14.13 0.58 5.79
N ASP A 327 14.03 0.93 7.07
CA ASP A 327 13.35 0.08 8.05
C ASP A 327 11.84 0.33 8.11
N LEU A 328 11.06 -0.74 7.95
CA LEU A 328 9.67 -0.87 8.40
C LEU A 328 9.64 -1.83 9.59
N VAL A 329 9.28 -1.33 10.77
CA VAL A 329 9.30 -2.10 12.01
C VAL A 329 7.87 -2.37 12.45
N VAL A 330 7.52 -3.65 12.59
CA VAL A 330 6.19 -4.12 12.99
C VAL A 330 6.24 -4.59 14.44
N GLY A 331 5.36 -4.07 15.29
CA GLY A 331 5.24 -4.49 16.69
C GLY A 331 4.41 -5.76 16.87
N ASN A 332 4.38 -6.29 18.08
CA ASN A 332 3.65 -7.52 18.43
C ASN A 332 2.33 -7.24 19.19
N MET A 333 1.97 -5.97 19.40
CA MET A 333 0.71 -5.62 20.06
C MET A 333 -0.47 -5.82 19.10
N LYS A 334 -1.33 -6.81 19.42
CA LYS A 334 -2.61 -6.98 18.75
C LYS A 334 -3.52 -5.79 19.04
N GLN A 335 -4.04 -5.18 17.97
CA GLN A 335 -5.03 -4.11 18.03
C GLN A 335 -6.43 -4.70 17.80
N GLN A 336 -7.28 -4.03 17.02
CA GLN A 336 -8.63 -4.46 16.75
C GLN A 336 -8.69 -5.79 15.96
N LYS A 337 -9.72 -6.59 16.25
CA LYS A 337 -10.05 -7.79 15.47
C LYS A 337 -10.66 -7.37 14.13
N MET A 338 -10.24 -7.99 13.03
CA MET A 338 -10.67 -7.61 11.69
C MET A 338 -11.87 -8.42 11.20
N ARG A 339 -12.78 -7.75 10.49
CA ARG A 339 -13.95 -8.29 9.80
C ARG A 339 -14.07 -7.63 8.43
N TYR A 340 -14.42 -8.42 7.43
CA TYR A 340 -14.60 -7.91 6.07
C TYR A 340 -15.96 -8.32 5.51
N GLY A 341 -16.54 -7.46 4.68
CA GLY A 341 -17.79 -7.75 3.99
C GLY A 341 -17.82 -7.25 2.54
N MET A 342 -18.91 -7.56 1.85
CA MET A 342 -19.18 -7.04 0.51
C MET A 342 -20.57 -6.42 0.40
N ASP A 343 -20.66 -5.34 -0.37
CA ASP A 343 -21.90 -4.58 -0.54
C ASP A 343 -22.70 -5.02 -1.77
N TYR A 344 -23.87 -5.61 -1.50
CA TYR A 344 -24.87 -6.00 -2.48
C TYR A 344 -26.20 -5.25 -2.29
N GLU A 345 -26.23 -4.16 -1.52
CA GLU A 345 -27.42 -3.38 -1.16
C GLU A 345 -28.16 -2.85 -2.41
N ARG A 346 -27.42 -2.28 -3.37
CA ARG A 346 -28.00 -1.65 -4.58
C ARG A 346 -28.59 -2.64 -5.59
N LEU A 347 -28.06 -3.86 -5.66
CA LEU A 347 -28.49 -4.93 -6.58
C LEU A 347 -28.57 -4.58 -8.09
N TRP A 348 -27.99 -3.47 -8.54
CA TRP A 348 -28.18 -2.94 -9.91
C TRP A 348 -27.84 -3.94 -11.01
N TYR A 349 -26.92 -4.87 -10.75
CA TYR A 349 -26.39 -5.82 -11.73
C TYR A 349 -26.62 -7.28 -11.38
N TRP A 350 -27.26 -7.56 -10.24
CA TRP A 350 -27.55 -8.94 -9.83
C TRP A 350 -28.63 -9.58 -10.70
N THR A 351 -29.73 -8.85 -10.92
CA THR A 351 -30.90 -9.34 -11.68
C THR A 351 -31.03 -8.61 -13.02
N GLY A 352 -31.25 -9.36 -14.10
CA GLY A 352 -31.48 -8.83 -15.45
C GLY A 352 -30.24 -8.80 -16.37
N GLY A 353 -29.06 -9.04 -15.81
CA GLY A 353 -27.79 -9.14 -16.57
C GLY A 353 -26.99 -10.43 -16.33
N LEU A 354 -27.49 -11.35 -15.49
CA LEU A 354 -26.84 -12.61 -15.12
C LEU A 354 -27.83 -13.78 -15.16
N ASN A 355 -27.41 -14.91 -15.72
CA ASN A 355 -28.12 -16.19 -15.61
C ASN A 355 -27.83 -16.88 -14.26
N SER A 356 -28.52 -17.98 -13.96
CA SER A 356 -28.40 -18.63 -12.65
C SER A 356 -27.00 -19.21 -12.38
N SER A 357 -26.32 -19.76 -13.38
CA SER A 357 -24.94 -20.26 -13.20
C SER A 357 -23.94 -19.13 -12.92
N GLU A 358 -24.15 -17.96 -13.52
CA GLU A 358 -23.29 -16.80 -13.25
C GLU A 358 -23.51 -16.21 -11.85
N ARG A 359 -24.77 -16.20 -11.37
CA ARG A 359 -25.07 -15.76 -9.99
C ARG A 359 -24.50 -16.73 -8.96
N ASP A 360 -24.64 -18.03 -9.19
CA ASP A 360 -23.99 -19.07 -8.36
C ASP A 360 -22.47 -18.87 -8.30
N LEU A 361 -21.82 -18.64 -9.45
CA LEU A 361 -20.38 -18.38 -9.52
C LEU A 361 -19.99 -17.11 -8.74
N ILE A 362 -20.73 -16.01 -8.90
CA ILE A 362 -20.45 -14.76 -8.18
C ILE A 362 -20.71 -14.92 -6.68
N ALA A 363 -21.74 -15.66 -6.28
CA ALA A 363 -22.02 -15.95 -4.87
C ALA A 363 -20.84 -16.70 -4.23
N LYS A 364 -20.27 -17.68 -4.93
CA LYS A 364 -19.06 -18.39 -4.51
C LYS A 364 -17.84 -17.46 -4.45
N TRP A 365 -17.59 -16.67 -5.48
CA TRP A 365 -16.52 -15.67 -5.43
C TRP A 365 -16.66 -14.73 -4.22
N SER A 366 -17.87 -14.32 -3.91
CA SER A 366 -18.13 -13.38 -2.82
C SER A 366 -18.05 -14.06 -1.45
N ALA A 367 -18.98 -14.97 -1.15
CA ALA A 367 -19.17 -15.52 0.19
C ALA A 367 -18.15 -16.60 0.58
N ILE A 368 -17.41 -17.12 -0.39
CA ILE A 368 -16.51 -18.26 -0.21
C ILE A 368 -15.06 -17.87 -0.52
N ASP A 369 -14.76 -17.53 -1.77
CA ASP A 369 -13.38 -17.30 -2.26
C ASP A 369 -12.72 -16.10 -1.58
N THR A 370 -13.50 -15.09 -1.13
CA THR A 370 -12.94 -13.97 -0.35
C THR A 370 -12.99 -14.19 1.16
N ARG A 371 -13.58 -15.28 1.67
CA ARG A 371 -13.66 -15.57 3.12
C ARG A 371 -14.16 -14.40 3.98
N ILE A 372 -15.14 -13.65 3.50
CA ILE A 372 -15.75 -12.52 4.22
C ILE A 372 -16.69 -12.99 5.34
N ASP A 373 -16.94 -12.11 6.32
CA ASP A 373 -17.84 -12.36 7.46
C ASP A 373 -19.31 -12.09 7.10
N TYR A 374 -19.59 -11.09 6.27
CA TYR A 374 -20.96 -10.68 5.97
C TYR A 374 -21.19 -10.16 4.54
N ILE A 375 -22.44 -10.30 4.09
CA ILE A 375 -23.00 -9.62 2.92
C ILE A 375 -23.93 -8.50 3.39
N ARG A 376 -23.69 -7.28 2.89
CA ARG A 376 -24.59 -6.16 3.12
C ARG A 376 -25.76 -6.19 2.14
N VAL A 377 -26.98 -6.13 2.66
CA VAL A 377 -28.25 -6.27 1.93
C VAL A 377 -29.22 -5.13 2.26
N ALA A 378 -30.18 -4.89 1.36
CA ALA A 378 -31.09 -3.75 1.47
C ALA A 378 -32.32 -4.02 2.37
N ILE A 379 -32.69 -3.00 3.15
CA ILE A 379 -34.05 -2.77 3.63
C ILE A 379 -34.72 -1.85 2.61
N ASN A 380 -35.71 -2.37 1.88
CA ASN A 380 -36.25 -1.75 0.69
C ASN A 380 -37.57 -1.03 0.98
N SER A 381 -37.56 0.30 0.94
CA SER A 381 -38.74 1.15 1.13
C SER A 381 -39.92 0.81 0.21
N ALA A 382 -39.68 0.22 -0.97
CA ALA A 382 -40.75 -0.22 -1.87
C ALA A 382 -41.70 -1.25 -1.24
N PHE A 383 -41.28 -1.92 -0.16
CA PHE A 383 -42.11 -2.87 0.57
C PHE A 383 -43.37 -2.26 1.15
N GLU A 384 -43.32 -0.99 1.58
CA GLU A 384 -44.45 -0.34 2.25
C GLU A 384 -44.39 1.17 2.03
N LEU A 385 -44.68 1.60 0.80
CA LEU A 385 -44.66 3.02 0.45
C LEU A 385 -45.78 3.80 1.13
N GLU A 386 -46.91 3.14 1.37
CA GLU A 386 -48.05 3.64 2.13
C GLU A 386 -48.29 2.69 3.31
N LYS A 387 -48.43 3.24 4.51
CA LYS A 387 -48.55 2.45 5.74
C LYS A 387 -49.72 1.47 5.67
N GLY A 388 -49.43 0.18 5.87
CA GLY A 388 -50.35 -0.95 5.80
C GLY A 388 -50.54 -1.56 4.40
N ASP A 389 -49.93 -1.02 3.35
CA ASP A 389 -49.99 -1.56 1.98
C ASP A 389 -48.67 -2.25 1.61
N LEU A 390 -48.60 -3.55 1.90
CA LEU A 390 -47.39 -4.35 1.76
C LEU A 390 -47.20 -4.90 0.33
N ASP A 391 -46.06 -4.59 -0.30
CA ASP A 391 -45.60 -5.16 -1.57
C ASP A 391 -44.39 -6.09 -1.35
N PHE A 392 -44.69 -7.38 -1.15
CA PHE A 392 -43.67 -8.43 -1.02
C PHE A 392 -42.76 -8.58 -2.25
N SER A 393 -43.16 -8.06 -3.42
CA SER A 393 -42.33 -8.09 -4.62
C SER A 393 -41.06 -7.23 -4.49
N ALA A 394 -41.06 -6.28 -3.54
CA ALA A 394 -39.88 -5.49 -3.18
C ALA A 394 -38.69 -6.35 -2.72
N TYR A 395 -38.94 -7.53 -2.14
CA TYR A 395 -37.92 -8.47 -1.68
C TYR A 395 -37.84 -9.74 -2.53
N THR A 396 -38.99 -10.33 -2.87
CA THR A 396 -39.06 -11.65 -3.54
C THR A 396 -38.51 -11.65 -4.97
N ASN A 397 -38.40 -10.48 -5.61
CA ASN A 397 -37.85 -10.37 -6.96
C ASN A 397 -36.32 -10.42 -7.02
N LYS A 398 -35.61 -9.88 -6.01
CA LYS A 398 -34.15 -9.68 -6.08
C LYS A 398 -33.39 -9.98 -4.79
N ILE A 399 -33.86 -9.44 -3.66
CA ILE A 399 -33.14 -9.49 -2.38
C ILE A 399 -33.16 -10.90 -1.80
N ILE A 400 -34.34 -11.52 -1.68
CA ILE A 400 -34.46 -12.90 -1.19
C ILE A 400 -33.70 -13.88 -2.09
N PRO A 401 -33.82 -13.81 -3.44
CA PRO A 401 -32.97 -14.63 -4.32
C PRO A 401 -31.47 -14.45 -4.11
N LEU A 402 -30.96 -13.21 -3.98
CA LEU A 402 -29.55 -12.95 -3.66
C LEU A 402 -29.18 -13.63 -2.34
N MET A 403 -29.95 -13.39 -1.28
CA MET A 403 -29.66 -13.91 0.06
C MET A 403 -29.66 -15.45 0.06
N GLN A 404 -30.59 -16.07 -0.67
CA GLN A 404 -30.61 -17.51 -0.84
C GLN A 404 -29.37 -18.01 -1.58
N GLU A 405 -29.01 -17.40 -2.71
CA GLU A 405 -27.83 -17.79 -3.50
C GLU A 405 -26.52 -17.61 -2.71
N MET A 406 -26.40 -16.57 -1.89
CA MET A 406 -25.26 -16.38 -0.97
C MET A 406 -25.24 -17.42 0.15
N LYS A 407 -26.40 -17.76 0.72
CA LYS A 407 -26.53 -18.78 1.78
C LYS A 407 -26.32 -20.20 1.26
N ASP A 408 -26.73 -20.47 0.03
CA ASP A 408 -26.47 -21.75 -0.65
C ASP A 408 -24.96 -21.91 -0.91
N ALA A 409 -24.25 -20.82 -1.22
CA ALA A 409 -22.80 -20.82 -1.35
C ALA A 409 -22.10 -21.00 0.01
N ASN A 410 -22.51 -20.23 1.02
CA ASN A 410 -21.97 -20.30 2.38
C ASN A 410 -23.12 -20.23 3.40
N PRO A 411 -23.55 -21.37 3.99
CA PRO A 411 -24.65 -21.41 4.95
C PRO A 411 -24.47 -20.53 6.19
N ASP A 412 -23.21 -20.25 6.55
CA ASP A 412 -22.82 -19.49 7.74
C ASP A 412 -22.64 -17.99 7.46
N ILE A 413 -22.81 -17.55 6.20
CA ILE A 413 -22.66 -16.15 5.84
C ILE A 413 -23.66 -15.27 6.62
N LYS A 414 -23.15 -14.20 7.23
CA LYS A 414 -23.97 -13.26 7.98
C LYS A 414 -24.57 -12.21 7.06
N PHE A 415 -25.77 -11.75 7.38
CA PHE A 415 -26.42 -10.66 6.67
C PHE A 415 -26.39 -9.37 7.49
N PHE A 416 -25.86 -8.31 6.87
CA PHE A 416 -25.89 -6.95 7.37
C PHE A 416 -26.96 -6.15 6.61
N ALA A 417 -28.10 -5.88 7.26
CA ALA A 417 -29.20 -5.16 6.65
C ALA A 417 -29.01 -3.64 6.78
N SER A 418 -29.11 -2.90 5.68
CA SER A 418 -29.01 -1.44 5.66
C SER A 418 -30.13 -0.82 4.84
N PRO A 419 -30.71 0.31 5.28
CA PRO A 419 -31.82 0.92 4.57
C PRO A 419 -31.38 1.61 3.27
N ARG A 420 -32.14 1.32 2.20
CA ARG A 420 -31.91 1.81 0.85
C ARG A 420 -32.57 3.16 0.63
N PRO A 421 -31.97 4.10 -0.10
CA PRO A 421 -32.61 5.37 -0.38
C PRO A 421 -33.94 5.22 -1.15
N LEU A 422 -34.97 5.92 -0.67
CA LEU A 422 -36.35 5.89 -1.19
C LEU A 422 -36.43 6.27 -2.67
N ASN A 423 -35.51 7.08 -3.18
CA ASN A 423 -35.50 7.51 -4.58
C ASN A 423 -35.26 6.35 -5.58
N GLU A 424 -34.83 5.18 -5.11
CA GLU A 424 -34.80 3.96 -5.91
C GLU A 424 -36.16 3.25 -5.99
N ALA A 425 -37.08 3.53 -5.06
CA ALA A 425 -38.44 3.01 -5.08
C ALA A 425 -39.41 3.99 -5.76
N ILE A 426 -39.24 5.30 -5.56
CA ILE A 426 -40.08 6.35 -6.16
C ILE A 426 -39.22 7.44 -6.80
N SER A 427 -39.47 7.71 -8.09
CA SER A 427 -38.80 8.78 -8.83
C SER A 427 -39.07 10.17 -8.21
N GLY A 428 -38.00 10.95 -8.00
CA GLY A 428 -38.09 12.34 -7.54
C GLY A 428 -38.29 12.51 -6.02
N ALA A 429 -38.19 11.44 -5.23
CA ALA A 429 -38.15 11.53 -3.77
C ALA A 429 -36.86 12.22 -3.29
N ALA A 430 -36.95 12.97 -2.19
CA ALA A 430 -35.78 13.47 -1.48
C ALA A 430 -34.93 12.31 -0.94
N TRP A 431 -33.63 12.52 -0.76
CA TRP A 431 -32.74 11.51 -0.18
C TRP A 431 -33.14 11.20 1.27
N GLN A 432 -33.60 9.97 1.48
CA GLN A 432 -34.04 9.45 2.77
C GLN A 432 -34.04 7.91 2.76
N PRO A 433 -33.74 7.26 3.88
CA PRO A 433 -33.57 5.79 3.96
C PRO A 433 -34.90 5.02 4.15
N TYR A 434 -35.96 5.70 4.57
CA TYR A 434 -37.24 5.09 4.93
C TYR A 434 -38.42 5.67 4.12
N PRO A 435 -39.58 5.00 4.10
CA PRO A 435 -40.81 5.54 3.51
C PRO A 435 -41.23 6.89 4.11
N ARG A 436 -41.97 7.68 3.33
CA ARG A 436 -42.40 9.04 3.73
C ARG A 436 -43.17 9.10 5.04
N TRP A 437 -43.98 8.08 5.32
CA TRP A 437 -44.77 8.01 6.56
C TRP A 437 -43.91 7.73 7.80
N VAL A 438 -42.68 7.21 7.64
CA VAL A 438 -41.69 7.07 8.71
C VAL A 438 -40.88 8.36 8.89
N THR A 439 -40.49 9.00 7.79
CA THR A 439 -39.62 10.18 7.81
C THR A 439 -40.36 11.50 8.00
N GLY A 440 -41.69 11.50 7.86
CA GLY A 440 -42.52 12.71 7.85
C GLY A 440 -42.37 13.56 6.58
N ASP A 441 -41.77 13.04 5.51
CA ASP A 441 -41.61 13.77 4.23
C ASP A 441 -42.95 13.98 3.53
N ASP A 442 -43.43 15.23 3.49
CA ASP A 442 -44.61 15.63 2.73
C ASP A 442 -44.37 15.75 1.21
N GLY A 443 -43.17 15.38 0.75
CA GLY A 443 -42.70 15.49 -0.63
C GLY A 443 -41.86 16.73 -0.90
N SER A 444 -41.64 17.58 0.10
CA SER A 444 -40.77 18.75 -0.01
C SER A 444 -39.33 18.52 0.47
N GLY A 445 -39.02 17.35 1.04
CA GLY A 445 -37.73 17.09 1.69
C GLY A 445 -37.59 17.76 3.05
N ASN A 446 -38.70 18.21 3.64
CA ASN A 446 -38.79 18.55 5.06
C ASN A 446 -39.19 17.28 5.81
N PHE A 447 -38.51 17.00 6.91
CA PHE A 447 -38.67 15.74 7.62
C PHE A 447 -39.09 15.98 9.08
N ASP A 448 -39.90 15.07 9.59
CA ASP A 448 -40.37 14.98 10.98
C ASP A 448 -40.35 13.49 11.34
N PHE A 449 -39.15 12.98 11.58
CA PHE A 449 -38.88 11.56 11.73
C PHE A 449 -39.62 10.97 12.94
N ASP A 450 -40.36 9.88 12.73
CA ASP A 450 -41.06 9.16 13.77
C ASP A 450 -40.32 7.85 14.11
N TRP A 451 -39.65 7.85 15.27
CA TRP A 451 -38.87 6.71 15.72
C TRP A 451 -39.73 5.46 15.97
N GLN A 452 -40.99 5.63 16.38
CA GLN A 452 -41.87 4.51 16.72
C GLN A 452 -42.33 3.81 15.43
N GLU A 453 -42.67 4.61 14.42
CA GLU A 453 -43.00 4.10 13.08
C GLU A 453 -41.80 3.42 12.42
N CYS A 454 -40.59 3.96 12.60
CA CYS A 454 -39.37 3.32 12.16
C CYS A 454 -39.15 1.96 12.86
N ALA A 455 -39.40 1.88 14.17
CA ALA A 455 -39.25 0.65 14.93
C ALA A 455 -40.20 -0.46 14.44
N TYR A 456 -41.47 -0.13 14.14
CA TYR A 456 -42.42 -1.08 13.52
C TYR A 456 -41.92 -1.56 12.15
N TYR A 457 -41.47 -0.63 11.31
CA TYR A 457 -40.98 -0.96 9.97
C TYR A 457 -39.75 -1.89 10.01
N LEU A 458 -38.85 -1.69 10.97
CA LEU A 458 -37.67 -2.54 11.17
C LEU A 458 -38.01 -3.91 11.77
N GLU A 459 -38.96 -3.96 12.71
CA GLU A 459 -39.51 -5.22 13.25
C GLU A 459 -40.11 -6.07 12.12
N ASP A 460 -40.98 -5.48 11.30
CA ASP A 460 -41.61 -6.16 10.15
C ASP A 460 -40.56 -6.68 9.16
N TYR A 461 -39.48 -5.93 8.91
CA TYR A 461 -38.38 -6.41 8.07
C TYR A 461 -37.69 -7.64 8.68
N ILE A 462 -37.35 -7.62 9.96
CA ILE A 462 -36.65 -8.72 10.64
C ILE A 462 -37.53 -9.98 10.63
N GLU A 463 -38.81 -9.84 10.99
CA GLU A 463 -39.77 -10.94 10.98
C GLU A 463 -40.00 -11.49 9.56
N LEU A 464 -40.05 -10.60 8.56
CA LEU A 464 -40.14 -11.00 7.17
C LEU A 464 -38.93 -11.84 6.75
N MET A 465 -37.71 -11.37 7.00
CA MET A 465 -36.48 -12.11 6.67
C MET A 465 -36.44 -13.47 7.38
N LYS A 466 -36.83 -13.50 8.66
CA LYS A 466 -36.97 -14.74 9.44
C LYS A 466 -37.98 -15.71 8.82
N SER A 467 -39.10 -15.22 8.30
CA SER A 467 -40.11 -16.05 7.64
C SER A 467 -39.61 -16.75 6.38
N TYR A 468 -38.56 -16.20 5.73
CA TYR A 468 -37.85 -16.82 4.61
C TYR A 468 -36.61 -17.64 5.04
N GLY A 469 -36.37 -17.78 6.35
CA GLY A 469 -35.25 -18.57 6.88
C GLY A 469 -33.92 -17.83 6.96
N PHE A 470 -33.93 -16.50 6.91
CA PHE A 470 -32.73 -15.68 7.06
C PHE A 470 -32.65 -15.06 8.46
N LYS A 471 -31.44 -15.03 9.03
CA LYS A 471 -31.14 -14.28 10.25
C LYS A 471 -30.37 -13.02 9.89
N ILE A 472 -30.86 -11.87 10.33
CA ILE A 472 -30.13 -10.62 10.23
C ILE A 472 -29.18 -10.54 11.42
N SER A 473 -27.87 -10.47 11.15
CA SER A 473 -26.84 -10.45 12.19
C SER A 473 -26.49 -9.02 12.60
N PHE A 474 -26.50 -8.12 11.62
CA PHE A 474 -26.19 -6.70 11.81
C PHE A 474 -27.30 -5.85 11.18
N LEU A 475 -27.70 -4.78 11.87
CA LEU A 475 -28.76 -3.89 11.41
C LEU A 475 -28.28 -2.44 11.46
N ASP A 476 -28.24 -1.80 10.30
CA ASP A 476 -27.94 -0.38 10.18
C ASP A 476 -29.16 0.46 10.55
N MET A 477 -28.97 1.43 11.45
CA MET A 477 -30.03 2.35 11.83
C MET A 477 -30.31 3.39 10.77
N THR A 478 -29.34 3.73 9.92
CA THR A 478 -29.56 4.73 8.87
C THR A 478 -28.42 4.72 7.87
N ASN A 479 -28.69 5.02 6.60
CA ASN A 479 -27.65 5.25 5.62
C ASN A 479 -27.49 6.75 5.34
N GLU A 480 -26.43 7.37 5.88
CA GLU A 480 -26.05 8.77 5.63
C GLU A 480 -27.13 9.83 5.93
N TRP A 481 -28.01 9.54 6.88
CA TRP A 481 -29.20 10.35 7.13
C TRP A 481 -29.40 10.71 8.61
N GLN A 482 -28.33 10.81 9.37
CA GLN A 482 -28.32 11.18 10.78
C GLN A 482 -28.42 12.71 11.02
N SER A 483 -28.89 13.10 12.21
CA SER A 483 -28.90 14.48 12.71
C SER A 483 -28.15 14.59 14.04
N THR A 484 -27.36 15.67 14.20
CA THR A 484 -26.67 16.00 15.45
C THR A 484 -27.58 16.86 16.33
N GLY A 485 -28.19 16.31 17.38
CA GLY A 485 -29.06 17.05 18.32
C GLY A 485 -30.12 16.18 19.03
N PHE A 486 -30.90 16.80 19.94
CA PHE A 486 -31.99 16.15 20.71
C PHE A 486 -33.38 16.26 20.05
N SER A 487 -33.48 17.05 19.00
CA SER A 487 -34.67 17.24 18.17
C SER A 487 -34.15 17.40 16.74
N GLY A 488 -34.56 16.54 15.84
CA GLY A 488 -34.08 16.55 14.47
C GLY A 488 -35.20 16.23 13.50
N SER A 489 -35.11 16.82 12.31
CA SER A 489 -35.87 16.36 11.15
C SER A 489 -35.48 14.92 10.76
N ARG A 490 -34.31 14.44 11.20
CA ARG A 490 -33.76 13.12 10.90
C ARG A 490 -33.36 12.38 12.17
N ILE A 491 -32.99 11.10 12.02
CA ILE A 491 -32.67 10.21 13.14
C ILE A 491 -31.56 10.76 14.05
N THR A 492 -31.84 10.78 15.35
CA THR A 492 -30.94 11.23 16.42
C THR A 492 -30.46 10.07 17.28
N THR A 493 -29.53 10.33 18.19
CA THR A 493 -29.10 9.36 19.21
C THR A 493 -30.22 8.97 20.18
N GLY A 494 -31.21 9.85 20.39
CA GLY A 494 -32.39 9.55 21.20
C GLY A 494 -33.30 8.54 20.51
N ASP A 495 -33.51 8.72 19.22
CA ASP A 495 -34.37 7.84 18.42
C ASP A 495 -33.78 6.43 18.33
N VAL A 496 -32.46 6.29 18.10
CA VAL A 496 -31.78 4.99 18.10
C VAL A 496 -31.99 4.25 19.43
N ARG A 497 -31.82 4.94 20.57
CA ARG A 497 -32.11 4.34 21.89
C ARG A 497 -33.55 3.81 21.97
N ASP A 498 -34.52 4.60 21.53
CA ASP A 498 -35.94 4.26 21.66
C ASP A 498 -36.35 3.12 20.71
N ILE A 499 -35.84 3.13 19.47
CA ILE A 499 -35.99 2.03 18.51
C ILE A 499 -35.40 0.73 19.07
N VAL A 500 -34.17 0.76 19.57
CA VAL A 500 -33.50 -0.44 20.12
C VAL A 500 -34.23 -0.96 21.35
N GLY A 501 -34.71 -0.07 22.22
CA GLY A 501 -35.54 -0.44 23.36
C GLY A 501 -36.84 -1.12 22.96
N TYR A 502 -37.49 -0.63 21.89
CA TYR A 502 -38.68 -1.24 21.32
C TYR A 502 -38.36 -2.63 20.72
N LEU A 503 -37.34 -2.75 19.89
CA LEU A 503 -36.99 -4.03 19.24
C LEU A 503 -36.65 -5.11 20.28
N LYS A 504 -35.84 -4.78 21.32
CA LYS A 504 -35.52 -5.70 22.42
C LYS A 504 -36.75 -6.16 23.21
N ALA A 505 -37.83 -5.38 23.22
CA ALA A 505 -39.05 -5.72 23.95
C ALA A 505 -40.02 -6.60 23.13
N ASN A 506 -39.91 -6.61 21.80
CA ASN A 506 -40.87 -7.28 20.94
C ASN A 506 -40.27 -8.46 20.14
N LEU A 507 -38.97 -8.45 19.86
CA LEU A 507 -38.28 -9.56 19.20
C LEU A 507 -37.89 -10.67 20.19
N ASP A 508 -37.78 -11.90 19.67
CA ASP A 508 -37.06 -12.97 20.37
C ASP A 508 -35.58 -12.54 20.55
N PRO A 509 -34.99 -12.66 21.75
CA PRO A 509 -33.58 -12.37 21.96
C PRO A 509 -32.63 -13.05 20.98
N ALA A 510 -32.98 -14.23 20.44
CA ALA A 510 -32.16 -14.95 19.47
C ALA A 510 -32.15 -14.30 18.06
N ASP A 511 -33.13 -13.46 17.75
CA ASP A 511 -33.30 -12.76 16.47
C ASP A 511 -32.85 -11.30 16.52
N MET A 512 -32.54 -10.77 17.72
CA MET A 512 -32.08 -9.38 17.88
C MET A 512 -30.72 -9.21 17.17
N PRO A 513 -30.62 -8.34 16.15
CA PRO A 513 -29.35 -8.06 15.47
C PRO A 513 -28.48 -7.13 16.30
N LEU A 514 -27.16 -7.15 16.03
CA LEU A 514 -26.25 -6.10 16.52
C LEU A 514 -26.53 -4.79 15.80
N ILE A 515 -26.58 -3.71 16.55
CA ILE A 515 -26.96 -2.39 16.06
C ILE A 515 -25.73 -1.63 15.55
N VAL A 516 -25.75 -1.31 14.27
CA VAL A 516 -24.74 -0.53 13.56
C VAL A 516 -25.27 0.91 13.41
N ALA A 517 -24.51 1.89 13.91
CA ALA A 517 -24.91 3.31 13.80
C ALA A 517 -23.71 4.27 13.93
N PRO A 518 -23.77 5.47 13.34
CA PRO A 518 -24.85 5.99 12.51
C PRO A 518 -24.66 5.84 10.99
N SER A 519 -23.60 5.18 10.52
CA SER A 519 -23.22 5.08 9.10
C SER A 519 -23.28 6.44 8.40
N ALA A 520 -22.64 7.42 9.04
CA ALA A 520 -22.65 8.82 8.62
C ALA A 520 -21.91 9.04 7.28
N TRP A 521 -22.35 10.04 6.52
CA TRP A 521 -21.75 10.42 5.22
C TRP A 521 -20.24 10.70 5.27
N ASN A 522 -19.74 11.24 6.39
CA ASN A 522 -18.31 11.50 6.58
C ASN A 522 -17.91 11.48 8.05
N TYR A 523 -16.61 11.31 8.29
CA TYR A 523 -16.01 11.16 9.62
C TYR A 523 -16.30 12.34 10.54
N SER A 524 -16.32 13.57 10.04
CA SER A 524 -16.63 14.74 10.88
C SER A 524 -18.06 14.71 11.39
N GLN A 525 -19.02 14.30 10.56
CA GLN A 525 -20.42 14.16 10.97
C GLN A 525 -20.61 12.95 11.90
N GLY A 526 -19.95 11.83 11.60
CA GLY A 526 -19.95 10.65 12.46
C GLY A 526 -19.41 10.98 13.86
N ALA A 527 -18.27 11.65 13.94
CA ALA A 527 -17.65 12.02 15.23
C ALA A 527 -18.58 12.94 16.04
N SER A 528 -19.20 13.93 15.39
CA SER A 528 -20.17 14.83 16.04
C SER A 528 -21.41 14.08 16.57
N TRP A 529 -21.87 13.06 15.84
CA TRP A 529 -22.99 12.23 16.28
C TRP A 529 -22.61 11.35 17.48
N ILE A 530 -21.43 10.70 17.44
CA ILE A 530 -20.89 9.91 18.56
C ILE A 530 -20.73 10.77 19.81
N ASP A 531 -20.20 11.99 19.68
CA ASP A 531 -20.05 12.94 20.79
C ASP A 531 -21.39 13.22 21.51
N SER A 532 -22.51 13.20 20.78
CA SER A 532 -23.85 13.42 21.34
C SER A 532 -24.42 12.23 22.14
N LEU A 533 -23.73 11.09 22.19
CA LEU A 533 -24.08 9.93 23.02
C LEU A 533 -23.72 10.16 24.49
N ASP A 534 -22.75 11.03 24.80
CA ASP A 534 -22.18 11.22 26.15
C ASP A 534 -23.23 11.55 27.22
N ILE A 535 -24.34 12.17 26.80
CA ILE A 535 -25.41 12.62 27.69
C ILE A 535 -26.11 11.47 28.46
N SER A 536 -26.07 10.21 27.97
CA SER A 536 -26.67 9.10 28.73
C SER A 536 -26.12 7.72 28.38
N GLN A 537 -25.91 6.89 29.39
CA GLN A 537 -25.50 5.49 29.22
C GLN A 537 -26.45 4.71 28.31
N ALA A 538 -27.78 4.88 28.46
CA ALA A 538 -28.76 4.19 27.63
C ALA A 538 -28.61 4.45 26.12
N ARG A 539 -28.07 5.61 25.72
CA ARG A 539 -27.76 5.88 24.30
C ARG A 539 -26.50 5.15 23.85
N ARG A 540 -25.48 5.07 24.70
CA ARG A 540 -24.27 4.30 24.43
C ARG A 540 -24.58 2.81 24.29
N ASP A 541 -25.38 2.28 25.20
CA ASP A 541 -25.81 0.87 25.22
C ASP A 541 -26.72 0.47 24.04
N ALA A 542 -27.17 1.44 23.25
CA ALA A 542 -27.97 1.21 22.04
C ALA A 542 -27.12 1.04 20.78
N VAL A 543 -25.81 1.28 20.85
CA VAL A 543 -24.88 1.15 19.73
C VAL A 543 -23.91 0.02 20.04
N ASP A 544 -24.05 -1.10 19.34
CA ASP A 544 -23.13 -2.23 19.45
C ASP A 544 -21.88 -2.00 18.58
N ILE A 545 -22.05 -1.37 17.42
CA ILE A 545 -21.00 -1.09 16.43
C ILE A 545 -21.10 0.36 15.96
N ALA A 546 -20.02 1.12 16.11
CA ALA A 546 -19.94 2.49 15.63
C ALA A 546 -19.54 2.52 14.15
N SER A 547 -20.32 3.15 13.28
CA SER A 547 -20.07 3.13 11.83
C SER A 547 -20.01 4.52 11.18
N CYS A 548 -19.18 4.65 10.15
CA CYS A 548 -19.08 5.87 9.35
C CYS A 548 -18.55 5.61 7.95
N HIS A 549 -19.02 6.36 6.97
CA HIS A 549 -18.54 6.33 5.59
C HIS A 549 -17.50 7.44 5.33
N ASN A 550 -16.90 7.40 4.15
CA ASN A 550 -16.01 8.44 3.63
C ASN A 550 -16.46 8.97 2.26
N THR A 551 -17.78 9.10 2.09
CA THR A 551 -18.47 9.49 0.86
C THR A 551 -18.03 10.85 0.36
N ASN A 552 -17.72 11.76 1.28
CA ASN A 552 -16.74 12.81 1.02
C ASN A 552 -15.59 12.77 2.04
N ARG A 553 -14.48 13.45 1.71
CA ARG A 553 -13.24 13.43 2.49
C ARG A 553 -13.22 14.44 3.64
N THR A 554 -14.37 14.78 4.23
CA THR A 554 -14.44 15.71 5.36
C THR A 554 -14.13 14.99 6.68
N GLY A 555 -13.10 15.43 7.39
CA GLY A 555 -12.58 14.73 8.57
C GLY A 555 -11.67 13.55 8.21
N THR A 556 -11.20 12.83 9.22
CA THR A 556 -10.26 11.69 9.06
C THR A 556 -10.76 10.45 9.80
N ALA A 557 -10.32 9.27 9.35
CA ALA A 557 -10.63 8.01 10.01
C ALA A 557 -10.15 8.01 11.48
N GLN A 558 -8.93 8.51 11.73
CA GLN A 558 -8.37 8.63 13.08
C GLN A 558 -9.24 9.49 13.99
N GLN A 559 -9.69 10.67 13.53
CA GLN A 559 -10.57 11.54 14.33
C GLN A 559 -11.89 10.87 14.72
N PHE A 560 -12.48 10.08 13.84
CA PHE A 560 -13.68 9.32 14.17
C PHE A 560 -13.38 8.23 15.20
N ALA A 561 -12.32 7.46 14.97
CA ALA A 561 -11.94 6.38 15.88
C ALA A 561 -11.59 6.88 17.29
N ASP A 562 -10.81 7.96 17.39
CA ASP A 562 -10.48 8.61 18.66
C ASP A 562 -11.74 9.01 19.42
N LYS A 563 -12.72 9.59 18.71
CA LYS A 563 -14.00 9.99 19.31
C LYS A 563 -14.83 8.78 19.76
N VAL A 564 -14.80 7.67 19.04
CA VAL A 564 -15.45 6.42 19.49
C VAL A 564 -14.80 5.92 20.77
N ARG A 565 -13.46 5.83 20.81
CA ARG A 565 -12.71 5.36 21.99
C ARG A 565 -12.87 6.28 23.21
N GLU A 566 -13.16 7.56 23.00
CA GLU A 566 -13.45 8.53 24.07
C GLU A 566 -14.83 8.31 24.71
N ILE A 567 -15.85 7.93 23.93
CA ILE A 567 -17.26 7.98 24.35
C ILE A 567 -17.85 6.59 24.59
N LEU A 568 -17.47 5.59 23.82
CA LEU A 568 -18.00 4.24 23.85
C LEU A 568 -17.03 3.28 24.56
N PRO A 569 -17.51 2.09 25.00
CA PRO A 569 -16.65 1.05 25.56
C PRO A 569 -15.40 0.76 24.71
N ALA A 570 -14.29 0.43 25.38
CA ALA A 570 -13.00 0.25 24.73
C ALA A 570 -12.99 -0.89 23.70
N ASP A 571 -13.90 -1.84 23.82
CA ASP A 571 -14.10 -3.00 22.94
C ASP A 571 -15.13 -2.75 21.83
N THR A 572 -15.79 -1.59 21.78
CA THR A 572 -16.72 -1.25 20.70
C THR A 572 -16.02 -1.33 19.35
N GLU A 573 -16.64 -2.08 18.43
CA GLU A 573 -16.18 -2.22 17.06
C GLU A 573 -16.42 -0.93 16.26
N ILE A 574 -15.52 -0.63 15.32
CA ILE A 574 -15.56 0.58 14.50
C ILE A 574 -15.57 0.16 13.04
N TRP A 575 -16.65 0.44 12.32
CA TRP A 575 -16.85 -0.04 10.96
C TRP A 575 -16.87 1.10 9.95
N ASN A 576 -16.29 0.85 8.77
CA ASN A 576 -16.58 1.62 7.57
C ASN A 576 -17.38 0.74 6.63
N THR A 577 -18.67 0.99 6.62
CA THR A 577 -19.71 0.21 5.97
C THR A 577 -19.91 0.58 4.50
N GLU A 578 -19.22 1.62 4.00
CA GLU A 578 -19.15 2.00 2.59
C GLU A 578 -17.80 2.69 2.32
N VAL A 579 -16.73 1.90 2.10
CA VAL A 579 -15.42 2.48 1.79
C VAL A 579 -15.44 3.08 0.38
N HIS A 580 -15.44 4.41 0.32
CA HIS A 580 -15.34 5.19 -0.91
C HIS A 580 -13.89 5.50 -1.28
N GLY A 581 -13.69 5.91 -2.54
CA GLY A 581 -12.40 6.38 -3.05
C GLY A 581 -11.56 5.32 -3.76
N TRP A 582 -11.69 4.03 -3.40
CA TRP A 582 -11.01 2.94 -4.10
C TRP A 582 -11.66 2.63 -5.46
N LYS A 583 -11.39 3.49 -6.46
CA LYS A 583 -12.06 3.46 -7.76
C LYS A 583 -11.15 3.82 -8.94
N SER A 584 -11.47 3.28 -10.11
CA SER A 584 -10.76 3.55 -11.39
C SER A 584 -11.20 4.85 -12.10
N THR A 585 -12.25 5.54 -11.65
CA THR A 585 -12.89 6.64 -12.40
C THR A 585 -12.46 8.05 -11.96
N SER A 586 -11.43 8.18 -11.13
CA SER A 586 -10.92 9.47 -10.59
C SER A 586 -9.57 9.93 -11.13
N GLY A 587 -8.97 9.21 -12.09
CA GLY A 587 -7.58 9.46 -12.51
C GLY A 587 -6.55 9.05 -11.45
N GLU A 588 -6.99 8.44 -10.35
CA GLU A 588 -6.14 7.77 -9.36
C GLU A 588 -5.80 6.36 -9.88
N ASN A 589 -4.61 5.86 -9.57
CA ASN A 589 -4.21 4.49 -9.88
C ASN A 589 -5.07 3.52 -9.05
N GLU A 590 -5.82 2.63 -9.72
CA GLU A 590 -6.77 1.71 -9.09
C GLU A 590 -6.09 0.72 -8.12
N THR A 591 -4.84 0.36 -8.39
CA THR A 591 -4.03 -0.51 -7.55
C THR A 591 -3.61 0.24 -6.28
N THR A 592 -2.91 1.37 -6.41
CA THR A 592 -2.37 2.07 -5.23
C THR A 592 -3.44 2.78 -4.41
N SER A 593 -4.60 3.11 -4.99
CA SER A 593 -5.76 3.63 -4.24
C SER A 593 -6.34 2.65 -3.21
N PHE A 594 -5.85 1.41 -3.15
CA PHE A 594 -6.06 0.52 -2.00
C PHE A 594 -5.62 1.14 -0.65
N TYR A 595 -4.80 2.20 -0.64
CA TYR A 595 -4.45 2.94 0.58
C TYR A 595 -5.67 3.36 1.40
N TYR A 596 -6.84 3.57 0.77
CA TYR A 596 -8.06 3.82 1.50
C TYR A 596 -8.35 2.73 2.52
N MET A 597 -8.15 1.44 2.22
CA MET A 597 -8.40 0.38 3.20
C MET A 597 -7.38 0.45 4.35
N LEU A 598 -6.08 0.59 4.02
CA LEU A 598 -5.00 0.60 5.00
C LEU A 598 -5.12 1.76 5.99
N GLU A 599 -5.56 2.94 5.56
CA GLU A 599 -5.81 4.09 6.44
C GLU A 599 -6.84 3.78 7.55
N LYS A 600 -7.89 3.01 7.24
CA LYS A 600 -8.92 2.67 8.25
C LYS A 600 -8.39 1.61 9.21
N ILE A 601 -7.66 0.62 8.68
CA ILE A 601 -7.00 -0.40 9.50
C ILE A 601 -6.05 0.28 10.49
N ARG A 602 -5.19 1.20 10.02
CA ARG A 602 -4.28 1.99 10.86
C ARG A 602 -4.98 2.88 11.87
N ALA A 603 -6.19 3.37 11.56
CA ALA A 603 -7.00 4.17 12.46
C ALA A 603 -7.77 3.36 13.51
N GLY A 604 -7.78 2.02 13.44
CA GLY A 604 -8.44 1.17 14.43
C GLY A 604 -9.82 0.66 14.02
N PHE A 605 -10.19 0.72 12.73
CA PHE A 605 -11.43 0.14 12.22
C PHE A 605 -11.33 -1.38 12.16
N SER A 606 -12.34 -2.06 12.68
CA SER A 606 -12.48 -3.52 12.70
C SER A 606 -13.23 -4.04 11.48
N GLY A 607 -14.32 -3.39 11.06
CA GLY A 607 -15.17 -3.85 9.96
C GLY A 607 -15.03 -3.01 8.70
N LEU A 608 -14.73 -3.63 7.56
CA LEU A 608 -14.58 -2.93 6.28
C LEU A 608 -15.33 -3.63 5.14
N ASN A 609 -16.12 -2.87 4.39
CA ASN A 609 -16.62 -3.30 3.08
C ASN A 609 -16.58 -2.14 2.08
N GLY A 610 -16.34 -2.44 0.80
CA GLY A 610 -16.42 -1.44 -0.26
C GLY A 610 -17.87 -1.05 -0.58
N TRP A 611 -18.02 -0.03 -1.42
CA TRP A 611 -19.34 0.54 -1.76
C TRP A 611 -20.20 -0.30 -2.72
N LEU A 612 -19.60 -1.02 -3.67
CA LEU A 612 -20.35 -1.80 -4.65
C LEU A 612 -19.59 -3.07 -5.03
N ALA A 613 -20.16 -4.25 -4.78
CA ALA A 613 -19.52 -5.52 -5.13
C ALA A 613 -19.47 -5.75 -6.65
N LEU A 614 -20.62 -5.58 -7.32
CA LEU A 614 -20.84 -5.93 -8.72
C LEU A 614 -21.27 -4.73 -9.56
N GLY A 615 -20.64 -4.54 -10.72
CA GLY A 615 -21.10 -3.56 -11.70
C GLY A 615 -20.28 -3.53 -12.98
N THR A 616 -20.07 -2.34 -13.56
CA THR A 616 -19.28 -2.17 -14.79
C THR A 616 -18.06 -1.29 -14.53
N THR A 617 -17.15 -1.23 -15.50
CA THR A 617 -15.99 -0.33 -15.46
C THR A 617 -16.39 1.15 -15.34
N ASN A 618 -17.60 1.52 -15.78
CA ASN A 618 -18.09 2.90 -15.70
C ASN A 618 -18.35 3.37 -14.27
N GLN A 619 -18.69 2.47 -13.34
CA GLN A 619 -18.81 2.83 -11.92
C GLN A 619 -17.42 2.99 -11.28
N GLY A 620 -16.45 2.18 -11.71
CA GLY A 620 -15.09 2.15 -11.17
C GLY A 620 -14.95 1.62 -9.75
N HIS A 621 -16.05 1.40 -9.01
CA HIS A 621 -16.03 0.93 -7.60
C HIS A 621 -16.03 -0.59 -7.44
N CYS A 622 -16.34 -1.34 -8.49
CA CYS A 622 -16.69 -2.75 -8.40
C CYS A 622 -15.49 -3.68 -8.22
N TYR A 623 -15.68 -4.72 -7.39
CA TYR A 623 -14.77 -5.86 -7.28
C TYR A 623 -14.99 -6.82 -8.45
N ILE A 624 -16.25 -7.02 -8.84
CA ILE A 624 -16.66 -7.92 -9.92
C ILE A 624 -17.31 -7.10 -11.03
N LEU A 625 -16.89 -7.36 -12.27
CA LEU A 625 -17.34 -6.66 -13.47
C LEU A 625 -18.29 -7.55 -14.28
N ASN A 626 -19.38 -6.99 -14.79
CA ASN A 626 -20.27 -7.64 -15.74
C ASN A 626 -20.46 -6.76 -16.99
N PRO A 627 -19.50 -6.78 -17.96
CA PRO A 627 -19.53 -5.84 -19.07
C PRO A 627 -20.52 -6.20 -20.20
N SER A 628 -20.91 -7.47 -20.38
CA SER A 628 -21.88 -7.95 -21.40
C SER A 628 -22.16 -9.48 -21.29
N GLY A 629 -22.38 -10.02 -20.08
CA GLY A 629 -22.85 -11.40 -19.90
C GLY A 629 -21.78 -12.46 -19.62
N THR A 630 -20.56 -12.10 -19.27
CA THR A 630 -19.66 -13.02 -18.55
C THR A 630 -18.97 -12.21 -17.45
N PRO A 631 -19.19 -12.55 -16.18
CA PRO A 631 -18.61 -11.80 -15.08
C PRO A 631 -17.09 -12.06 -14.99
N THR A 632 -16.33 -11.02 -14.66
CA THR A 632 -14.88 -11.09 -14.43
C THR A 632 -14.50 -10.44 -13.11
N ARG A 633 -13.37 -10.87 -12.53
CA ARG A 633 -12.83 -10.33 -11.28
C ARG A 633 -11.86 -9.18 -11.61
N ASN A 634 -12.03 -8.03 -10.95
CA ASN A 634 -11.16 -6.87 -11.09
C ASN A 634 -9.90 -7.03 -10.22
N VAL A 635 -8.85 -6.24 -10.43
CA VAL A 635 -7.64 -6.22 -9.58
C VAL A 635 -7.99 -6.03 -8.09
N LYS A 636 -9.01 -5.21 -7.84
CA LYS A 636 -9.54 -4.96 -6.49
C LYS A 636 -10.11 -6.20 -5.82
N TYR A 637 -10.68 -7.11 -6.59
CA TYR A 637 -11.13 -8.39 -6.07
C TYR A 637 -9.95 -9.18 -5.50
N PHE A 638 -8.84 -9.28 -6.24
CA PHE A 638 -7.70 -10.09 -5.82
C PHE A 638 -6.92 -9.46 -4.66
N ILE A 639 -6.76 -8.13 -4.66
CA ILE A 639 -6.20 -7.40 -3.51
C ILE A 639 -7.09 -7.61 -2.27
N PHE A 640 -8.40 -7.44 -2.40
CA PHE A 640 -9.33 -7.62 -1.29
C PHE A 640 -9.40 -9.06 -0.81
N LYS A 641 -9.43 -10.04 -1.72
CA LYS A 641 -9.36 -11.47 -1.42
C LYS A 641 -8.10 -11.77 -0.60
N LYS A 642 -6.92 -11.31 -1.04
CA LYS A 642 -5.67 -11.52 -0.29
C LYS A 642 -5.76 -10.89 1.10
N LEU A 643 -6.31 -9.68 1.23
CA LEU A 643 -6.53 -9.03 2.54
C LEU A 643 -7.45 -9.87 3.43
N SER A 644 -8.63 -10.23 2.96
CA SER A 644 -9.63 -10.92 3.77
C SER A 644 -9.24 -12.36 4.09
N GLU A 645 -8.67 -13.12 3.16
CA GLU A 645 -8.26 -14.51 3.41
C GLU A 645 -7.18 -14.62 4.49
N THR A 646 -6.23 -13.69 4.49
CA THR A 646 -5.07 -13.72 5.40
C THR A 646 -5.33 -13.06 6.74
N SER A 647 -6.40 -12.26 6.87
CA SER A 647 -6.61 -11.45 8.08
C SER A 647 -8.03 -11.41 8.63
N ASN A 648 -9.05 -11.96 7.94
CA ASN A 648 -10.40 -12.01 8.51
C ASN A 648 -10.39 -12.83 9.80
N TYR A 649 -10.98 -12.27 10.85
CA TYR A 649 -10.94 -12.73 12.25
C TYR A 649 -9.56 -12.72 12.93
N GLY A 650 -8.51 -12.26 12.25
CA GLY A 650 -7.23 -11.91 12.86
C GLY A 650 -7.26 -10.53 13.51
N ASN A 651 -6.09 -9.96 13.82
CA ASN A 651 -5.93 -8.65 14.41
C ASN A 651 -5.03 -7.76 13.55
N ALA A 652 -5.26 -6.44 13.58
CA ALA A 652 -4.24 -5.50 13.14
C ALA A 652 -3.05 -5.50 14.14
N LEU A 653 -1.86 -5.19 13.64
CA LEU A 653 -0.64 -4.98 14.43
C LEU A 653 -0.18 -3.53 14.32
N GLU A 654 0.48 -3.05 15.37
CA GLU A 654 1.08 -1.72 15.38
C GLU A 654 2.29 -1.64 14.43
N ILE A 655 2.40 -0.52 13.71
CA ILE A 655 3.60 -0.16 12.96
C ILE A 655 4.41 0.79 13.84
N LEU A 656 5.59 0.37 14.27
CA LEU A 656 6.48 1.11 15.19
C LEU A 656 7.35 2.12 14.45
N LEU A 657 7.76 1.80 13.22
CA LEU A 657 8.54 2.66 12.35
C LEU A 657 8.10 2.44 10.91
N GLU A 658 7.82 3.54 10.20
CA GLU A 658 7.53 3.55 8.76
C GLU A 658 8.49 4.55 8.09
N PRO A 659 9.17 4.16 7.00
CA PRO A 659 10.14 5.04 6.36
C PRO A 659 9.41 6.14 5.56
N ALA A 660 10.00 7.33 5.51
CA ALA A 660 9.36 8.52 4.90
C ALA A 660 9.09 8.39 3.39
N GLN A 661 9.73 7.44 2.72
CA GLN A 661 9.51 7.08 1.31
C GLN A 661 8.16 6.40 1.10
N LEU A 662 7.56 5.85 2.16
CA LEU A 662 6.27 5.18 2.17
C LEU A 662 5.30 5.99 3.03
N SER A 663 4.03 5.98 2.64
CA SER A 663 2.98 6.72 3.36
C SER A 663 1.79 5.85 3.79
N HIS A 664 1.79 4.59 3.37
CA HIS A 664 0.66 3.68 3.57
C HIS A 664 1.13 2.24 3.77
N THR A 665 1.41 1.90 5.02
CA THR A 665 1.66 0.52 5.46
C THR A 665 0.68 0.08 6.53
N ALA A 666 0.40 -1.23 6.57
CA ALA A 666 -0.32 -1.86 7.65
C ALA A 666 0.20 -3.28 7.87
N ALA A 667 0.11 -3.78 9.10
CA ALA A 667 0.39 -5.17 9.41
C ALA A 667 -0.82 -5.79 10.08
N LEU A 668 -1.05 -7.07 9.80
CA LEU A 668 -2.13 -7.87 10.35
C LEU A 668 -1.58 -9.23 10.75
N ILE A 669 -2.23 -9.90 11.71
CA ILE A 669 -1.85 -11.23 12.15
C ILE A 669 -3.07 -12.12 12.34
N LYS A 670 -2.98 -13.35 11.85
CA LYS A 670 -3.97 -14.42 12.07
C LYS A 670 -3.22 -15.71 12.42
N GLY A 671 -3.44 -16.21 13.63
CA GLY A 671 -2.56 -17.23 14.20
C GLY A 671 -1.13 -16.71 14.29
N ASN A 672 -0.19 -17.35 13.60
CA ASN A 672 1.20 -16.91 13.46
C ASN A 672 1.54 -16.34 12.06
N LEU A 673 0.57 -16.28 11.15
CA LEU A 673 0.76 -15.64 9.86
C LEU A 673 0.58 -14.13 10.04
N MET A 674 1.70 -13.40 9.99
CA MET A 674 1.69 -11.96 9.87
C MET A 674 1.65 -11.59 8.38
N THR A 675 0.72 -10.72 7.99
CA THR A 675 0.80 -10.04 6.70
C THR A 675 1.25 -8.61 6.85
N VAL A 676 2.19 -8.18 5.99
CA VAL A 676 2.64 -6.80 5.92
C VAL A 676 2.28 -6.23 4.55
N TRP A 677 1.47 -5.19 4.56
CA TRP A 677 1.00 -4.50 3.36
C TRP A 677 1.77 -3.20 3.19
N VAL A 678 2.34 -3.01 2.01
CA VAL A 678 3.17 -1.85 1.67
C VAL A 678 2.69 -1.27 0.34
N ILE A 679 2.38 0.03 0.32
CA ILE A 679 2.04 0.75 -0.91
C ILE A 679 3.12 1.78 -1.19
N ASN A 680 3.73 1.69 -2.38
CA ASN A 680 4.63 2.69 -2.90
C ASN A 680 3.90 3.50 -3.97
N GLN A 681 3.51 4.74 -3.64
CA GLN A 681 2.89 5.66 -4.59
C GLN A 681 3.92 6.45 -5.42
N GLY A 682 5.20 6.40 -5.04
CA GLY A 682 6.28 7.02 -5.80
C GLY A 682 6.56 6.27 -7.09
N THR A 683 7.25 6.90 -8.02
CA THR A 683 7.64 6.29 -9.31
C THR A 683 8.94 5.51 -9.24
N SER A 684 9.66 5.57 -8.12
CA SER A 684 10.94 4.90 -7.90
C SER A 684 10.79 3.76 -6.92
N ASP A 685 11.62 2.74 -7.09
CA ASP A 685 11.69 1.60 -6.17
C ASP A 685 12.18 2.04 -4.78
N VAL A 686 11.64 1.40 -3.73
CA VAL A 686 12.04 1.62 -2.33
C VAL A 686 12.64 0.33 -1.78
N PRO A 687 13.96 0.28 -1.51
CA PRO A 687 14.57 -0.87 -0.83
C PRO A 687 14.14 -0.86 0.64
N LEU A 688 13.57 -1.96 1.11
CA LEU A 688 12.89 -2.04 2.40
C LEU A 688 13.32 -3.26 3.20
N PHE A 689 13.61 -3.05 4.48
CA PHE A 689 13.67 -4.08 5.50
C PHE A 689 12.37 -4.12 6.28
N ILE A 690 11.79 -5.31 6.43
CA ILE A 690 10.61 -5.56 7.25
C ILE A 690 11.05 -6.37 8.47
N THR A 691 10.92 -5.78 9.65
CA THR A 691 11.39 -6.36 10.91
C THR A 691 10.25 -6.52 11.91
N PRO A 692 9.84 -7.76 12.24
CA PRO A 692 8.95 -8.02 13.38
C PRO A 692 9.70 -7.84 14.70
N VAL A 693 9.09 -7.18 15.68
CA VAL A 693 9.63 -7.03 17.04
C VAL A 693 8.98 -8.03 17.97
N GLY A 694 9.79 -8.73 18.78
CA GLY A 694 9.30 -9.66 19.79
C GLY A 694 8.96 -11.06 19.28
N ARG A 695 9.03 -11.28 17.96
CA ARG A 695 8.90 -12.57 17.29
C ARG A 695 9.93 -12.68 16.16
N THR A 696 10.27 -13.89 15.76
CA THR A 696 11.24 -14.15 14.69
C THR A 696 10.54 -14.67 13.45
N ILE A 697 11.06 -14.36 12.26
CA ILE A 697 10.56 -14.96 11.02
C ILE A 697 10.97 -16.43 11.00
N SER A 698 10.01 -17.33 10.86
CA SER A 698 10.23 -18.79 10.95
C SER A 698 10.87 -19.37 9.68
N GLU A 699 10.63 -18.74 8.53
CA GLU A 699 11.03 -19.24 7.21
C GLU A 699 12.26 -18.49 6.68
N SER A 700 13.08 -19.17 5.85
CA SER A 700 14.20 -18.52 5.16
C SER A 700 13.77 -17.62 4.00
N ASP A 701 12.59 -17.87 3.43
CA ASP A 701 12.05 -17.15 2.28
C ASP A 701 10.56 -16.86 2.46
N VAL A 702 10.22 -15.58 2.50
CA VAL A 702 8.87 -15.07 2.70
C VAL A 702 8.17 -14.90 1.34
N LYS A 703 6.90 -15.30 1.26
CA LYS A 703 6.08 -15.09 0.07
C LYS A 703 5.69 -13.61 -0.04
N ARG A 704 5.93 -13.02 -1.21
CA ARG A 704 5.48 -11.67 -1.58
C ARG A 704 4.53 -11.75 -2.77
N THR A 705 3.35 -11.15 -2.65
CA THR A 705 2.48 -10.85 -3.80
C THR A 705 2.54 -9.36 -4.10
N ARG A 706 2.82 -8.98 -5.35
CA ARG A 706 2.86 -7.58 -5.79
C ARG A 706 1.84 -7.28 -6.89
N TRP A 707 1.36 -6.04 -6.92
CA TRP A 707 0.55 -5.48 -7.99
C TRP A 707 1.19 -4.17 -8.44
N THR A 708 1.53 -4.04 -9.73
CA THR A 708 2.26 -2.89 -10.28
C THR A 708 1.52 -2.21 -11.43
N ASP A 709 0.90 -2.97 -12.33
CA ASP A 709 0.14 -2.45 -13.48
C ASP A 709 -1.26 -3.10 -13.53
N PRO A 710 -2.29 -2.44 -14.08
CA PRO A 710 -3.60 -3.06 -14.37
C PRO A 710 -3.57 -4.40 -15.13
N SER A 711 -2.47 -4.81 -15.77
CA SER A 711 -2.34 -6.17 -16.33
C SER A 711 -2.06 -7.25 -15.28
N ASP A 712 -1.53 -6.91 -14.09
CA ASP A 712 -1.25 -7.81 -12.98
C ASP A 712 -2.51 -8.07 -12.13
N VAL A 713 -3.64 -8.41 -12.76
CA VAL A 713 -4.95 -8.46 -12.09
C VAL A 713 -4.96 -9.38 -10.87
N GLU A 714 -4.31 -10.54 -10.94
CA GLU A 714 -4.25 -11.51 -9.83
C GLU A 714 -3.07 -11.28 -8.86
N GLY A 715 -2.12 -10.43 -9.23
CA GLY A 715 -0.87 -10.20 -8.53
C GLY A 715 0.24 -11.15 -8.95
N PHE A 716 1.48 -10.68 -8.90
CA PHE A 716 2.69 -11.45 -9.22
C PHE A 716 3.34 -11.96 -7.93
N VAL A 717 3.55 -13.27 -7.82
CA VAL A 717 4.10 -13.92 -6.62
C VAL A 717 5.60 -14.17 -6.77
N THR A 718 6.35 -13.78 -5.75
CA THR A 718 7.80 -13.99 -5.61
C THR A 718 8.11 -14.49 -4.19
N ARG A 719 9.33 -14.98 -3.99
CA ARG A 719 9.88 -15.28 -2.66
C ARG A 719 11.06 -14.36 -2.38
N GLU A 720 11.08 -13.80 -1.18
CA GLU A 720 12.05 -12.80 -0.74
C GLU A 720 12.79 -13.35 0.47
N SER A 721 14.12 -13.30 0.46
CA SER A 721 14.94 -13.97 1.47
C SER A 721 15.05 -13.16 2.76
N VAL A 722 15.05 -13.88 3.88
CA VAL A 722 15.31 -13.33 5.21
C VAL A 722 16.82 -13.23 5.43
N ASN A 723 17.29 -12.08 5.89
CA ASN A 723 18.70 -11.83 6.13
C ASN A 723 19.19 -12.45 7.45
N SER A 724 20.49 -12.36 7.70
CA SER A 724 21.11 -12.94 8.90
C SER A 724 20.64 -12.30 10.23
N SER A 725 20.07 -11.10 10.17
CA SER A 725 19.50 -10.38 11.31
C SER A 725 18.05 -10.76 11.64
N GLY A 726 17.42 -11.62 10.83
CA GLY A 726 16.01 -12.00 10.99
C GLY A 726 15.02 -11.00 10.40
N ALA A 727 15.50 -10.06 9.58
CA ALA A 727 14.69 -9.11 8.84
C ALA A 727 14.52 -9.55 7.39
N LEU A 728 13.35 -9.26 6.81
CA LEU A 728 13.07 -9.51 5.41
C LEU A 728 13.50 -8.32 4.56
N TRP A 729 14.37 -8.52 3.57
CA TRP A 729 14.69 -7.47 2.59
C TRP A 729 13.84 -7.62 1.33
N SER A 730 13.33 -6.51 0.79
CA SER A 730 12.69 -6.48 -0.53
C SER A 730 12.78 -5.10 -1.18
N SER A 731 12.91 -5.06 -2.51
CA SER A 731 12.70 -3.83 -3.28
C SER A 731 11.21 -3.67 -3.60
N ILE A 732 10.59 -2.59 -3.14
CA ILE A 732 9.18 -2.26 -3.37
C ILE A 732 9.07 -1.41 -4.64
N PRO A 733 8.53 -1.94 -5.75
CA PRO A 733 8.49 -1.20 -7.01
C PRO A 733 7.71 0.11 -6.90
N GLY A 734 8.05 1.09 -7.74
CA GLY A 734 7.21 2.28 -7.91
C GLY A 734 5.76 1.94 -8.31
N GLU A 735 4.81 2.77 -7.91
CA GLU A 735 3.38 2.68 -8.22
C GLU A 735 2.75 1.31 -7.90
N SER A 736 3.17 0.69 -6.79
CA SER A 736 2.84 -0.70 -6.47
C SER A 736 2.16 -0.89 -5.11
N VAL A 737 1.51 -2.05 -4.96
CA VAL A 737 1.08 -2.63 -3.68
C VAL A 737 1.78 -3.97 -3.51
N CYS A 738 2.39 -4.20 -2.35
CA CYS A 738 2.99 -5.48 -1.98
C CYS A 738 2.35 -6.01 -0.70
N CYS A 739 2.09 -7.31 -0.66
CA CYS A 739 1.71 -8.06 0.54
C CYS A 739 2.76 -9.13 0.80
N PHE A 740 3.30 -9.13 2.02
CA PHE A 740 4.26 -10.12 2.50
C PHE A 740 3.57 -11.04 3.49
N GLU A 741 3.62 -12.35 3.26
CA GLU A 741 3.03 -13.39 4.09
C GLU A 741 4.14 -14.01 4.96
N VAL A 742 4.34 -13.47 6.15
CA VAL A 742 5.45 -13.76 7.07
C VAL A 742 5.00 -14.68 8.20
N LEU A 743 5.52 -15.90 8.25
CA LEU A 743 5.30 -16.80 9.38
C LEU A 743 6.20 -16.42 10.56
N LEU A 744 5.63 -16.37 11.78
CA LEU A 744 6.33 -15.91 12.98
C LEU A 744 6.44 -16.97 14.09
N ASP A 745 7.59 -17.01 14.76
CA ASP A 745 7.89 -17.82 15.94
C ASP A 745 8.12 -16.96 17.21
N PRO A 746 7.87 -17.51 18.43
CA PRO A 746 7.14 -18.76 18.66
C PRO A 746 5.67 -18.60 18.24
N GLU A 747 4.98 -19.69 17.93
CA GLU A 747 3.53 -19.66 17.67
C GLU A 747 2.77 -19.12 18.89
N ASP A 748 1.64 -18.43 18.66
CA ASP A 748 0.82 -17.87 19.75
C ASP A 748 0.21 -18.95 20.64
N HIS A 749 0.00 -20.13 20.07
CA HIS A 749 -0.50 -21.30 20.76
C HIS A 749 0.28 -22.53 20.29
N PRO A 750 0.54 -23.52 21.17
CA PRO A 750 1.03 -24.81 20.74
C PRO A 750 -0.04 -25.52 19.91
N TYR A 751 0.34 -26.13 18.78
CA TYR A 751 -0.56 -26.98 17.99
C TYR A 751 -0.25 -28.45 18.21
N THR A 752 -1.30 -29.26 18.35
CA THR A 752 -1.16 -30.73 18.35
C THR A 752 -1.41 -31.21 16.92
N ILE A 753 -0.39 -31.79 16.30
CA ILE A 753 -0.49 -32.40 14.96
C ILE A 753 -1.11 -33.79 15.11
N ILE A 754 -2.07 -34.09 14.24
CA ILE A 754 -2.73 -35.37 14.08
C ILE A 754 -2.55 -35.77 12.61
N GLN A 755 -1.92 -36.91 12.36
CA GLN A 755 -1.66 -37.39 11.00
C GLN A 755 -2.98 -37.72 10.30
N ALA A 756 -3.07 -37.48 8.99
CA ALA A 756 -4.31 -37.70 8.26
C ALA A 756 -4.70 -39.18 8.24
N GLU A 757 -3.71 -40.08 8.20
CA GLU A 757 -3.83 -41.53 8.25
C GLU A 757 -4.09 -42.12 9.65
N ASP A 758 -4.12 -41.29 10.69
CA ASP A 758 -4.48 -41.70 12.06
C ASP A 758 -6.01 -41.61 12.30
N GLU A 759 -6.84 -41.65 11.25
CA GLU A 759 -8.28 -41.58 11.39
C GLU A 759 -8.90 -42.83 12.04
N ASP A 760 -9.88 -42.60 12.91
CA ASP A 760 -10.59 -43.67 13.62
C ASP A 760 -11.66 -44.35 12.75
N ASP A 761 -12.17 -43.64 11.74
CA ASP A 761 -13.20 -44.11 10.79
C ASP A 761 -13.15 -43.23 9.52
N PHE A 762 -13.50 -43.78 8.36
CA PHE A 762 -13.47 -43.03 7.10
C PHE A 762 -14.40 -43.58 6.01
N SER A 763 -14.57 -42.79 4.95
CA SER A 763 -15.22 -43.19 3.70
C SER A 763 -14.42 -42.72 2.48
N GLY A 764 -14.14 -43.64 1.56
CA GLY A 764 -13.62 -43.36 0.21
C GLY A 764 -12.13 -43.05 0.09
N LEU A 765 -11.46 -42.77 1.21
CA LEU A 765 -10.05 -42.38 1.25
C LEU A 765 -9.08 -43.54 0.96
N GLN A 766 -7.90 -43.19 0.45
CA GLN A 766 -6.78 -44.11 0.27
C GLN A 766 -5.48 -43.47 0.74
N GLU A 767 -4.73 -44.20 1.55
CA GLU A 767 -3.38 -43.80 1.97
C GLU A 767 -2.38 -43.94 0.82
N GLU A 768 -1.51 -42.96 0.66
CA GLU A 768 -0.31 -43.05 -0.19
C GLU A 768 0.91 -42.43 0.49
N GLN A 769 2.10 -42.63 -0.08
CA GLN A 769 3.33 -42.06 0.47
C GLN A 769 3.34 -40.54 0.26
N SER A 770 3.47 -39.78 1.35
CA SER A 770 3.61 -38.34 1.29
C SER A 770 5.00 -37.95 0.79
N GLY A 771 5.03 -36.90 -0.03
CA GLY A 771 6.23 -36.16 -0.43
C GLY A 771 6.50 -34.93 0.44
N ASP A 772 5.73 -34.73 1.52
CA ASP A 772 5.92 -33.64 2.48
C ASP A 772 7.11 -33.91 3.44
N ASP A 773 7.47 -32.89 4.22
CA ASP A 773 8.69 -32.88 5.04
C ASP A 773 8.68 -33.85 6.23
N ASP A 774 7.52 -34.35 6.65
CA ASP A 774 7.37 -35.31 7.76
C ASP A 774 7.67 -36.76 7.35
N GLY A 775 7.61 -37.07 6.05
CA GLY A 775 7.91 -38.39 5.49
C GLY A 775 6.89 -39.48 5.85
N THR A 776 5.67 -39.10 6.27
CA THR A 776 4.57 -40.00 6.66
C THR A 776 3.68 -40.35 5.45
N LEU A 777 2.49 -40.94 5.68
CA LEU A 777 1.50 -41.16 4.63
C LEU A 777 0.61 -39.93 4.51
N ASN A 778 -0.10 -39.80 3.39
CA ASN A 778 -1.18 -38.84 3.25
C ASN A 778 -2.46 -39.56 2.84
N GLN A 779 -3.61 -38.98 3.13
CA GLN A 779 -4.88 -39.37 2.55
C GLN A 779 -5.01 -38.77 1.15
N GLY A 780 -5.34 -39.60 0.17
CA GLY A 780 -5.48 -39.25 -1.24
C GLY A 780 -6.71 -39.88 -1.87
N TYR A 781 -6.85 -39.70 -3.18
CA TYR A 781 -8.01 -40.14 -3.96
C TYR A 781 -9.36 -39.59 -3.45
N ILE A 782 -9.33 -38.52 -2.67
CA ILE A 782 -10.48 -37.89 -2.04
C ILE A 782 -11.50 -37.44 -3.08
N GLU A 783 -12.71 -37.98 -3.04
CA GLU A 783 -13.84 -37.60 -3.90
C GLU A 783 -14.89 -36.79 -3.12
N ASP A 784 -15.84 -36.19 -3.84
CA ASP A 784 -16.96 -35.45 -3.26
C ASP A 784 -17.78 -36.31 -2.29
N GLY A 785 -17.95 -35.83 -1.07
CA GLY A 785 -18.70 -36.48 0.01
C GLY A 785 -17.92 -37.49 0.84
N ASP A 786 -16.64 -37.72 0.54
CA ASP A 786 -15.75 -38.52 1.39
C ASP A 786 -15.50 -37.83 2.73
N TRP A 787 -15.11 -38.62 3.75
CA TRP A 787 -14.90 -38.08 5.09
C TRP A 787 -13.89 -38.91 5.90
N ALA A 788 -13.24 -38.25 6.85
CA ALA A 788 -12.37 -38.82 7.88
C ALA A 788 -12.86 -38.42 9.27
N ARG A 789 -12.76 -39.31 10.25
CA ARG A 789 -13.17 -39.07 11.64
C ARG A 789 -11.98 -39.24 12.59
N TYR A 790 -11.87 -38.33 13.55
CA TYR A 790 -10.87 -38.35 14.62
C TYR A 790 -11.59 -38.19 15.97
N ASN A 791 -11.42 -39.15 16.88
CA ASN A 791 -12.08 -39.17 18.17
C ASN A 791 -11.29 -38.40 19.24
N ASP A 792 -12.01 -37.99 20.29
CA ASP A 792 -11.41 -37.43 21.52
C ASP A 792 -10.46 -36.22 21.28
N ILE A 793 -10.78 -35.39 20.28
CA ILE A 793 -10.03 -34.17 19.97
C ILE A 793 -10.43 -33.06 20.94
N ARG A 794 -9.45 -32.55 21.68
CA ARG A 794 -9.62 -31.44 22.61
C ARG A 794 -9.50 -30.10 21.88
N LEU A 795 -10.56 -29.29 21.94
CA LEU A 795 -10.60 -27.95 21.39
C LEU A 795 -10.71 -26.90 22.50
N VAL A 796 -10.08 -25.74 22.28
CA VAL A 796 -10.35 -24.52 23.04
C VAL A 796 -11.61 -23.83 22.53
N GLU A 797 -12.16 -22.90 23.32
CA GLU A 797 -13.29 -22.09 22.86
C GLU A 797 -12.86 -21.30 21.62
N ASN A 798 -13.67 -21.36 20.56
CA ASN A 798 -13.41 -20.67 19.30
C ASN A 798 -12.02 -21.00 18.71
N SER A 799 -11.70 -22.30 18.68
CA SER A 799 -10.42 -22.84 18.23
C SER A 799 -10.10 -22.53 16.76
N ALA A 800 -8.85 -22.77 16.38
CA ALA A 800 -8.41 -22.85 14.99
C ALA A 800 -7.94 -24.28 14.69
N MET A 801 -8.28 -24.78 13.50
CA MET A 801 -7.80 -26.05 12.98
C MET A 801 -7.05 -25.80 11.69
N ARG A 802 -5.84 -26.36 11.58
CA ARG A 802 -5.02 -26.27 10.37
C ARG A 802 -5.04 -27.60 9.63
N PHE A 803 -4.88 -27.54 8.32
CA PHE A 803 -4.86 -28.69 7.43
C PHE A 803 -3.69 -28.54 6.47
N ARG A 804 -2.89 -29.58 6.32
CA ARG A 804 -1.81 -29.64 5.34
C ARG A 804 -2.31 -30.34 4.10
N VAL A 805 -2.40 -29.61 3.00
CA VAL A 805 -3.11 -30.03 1.78
C VAL A 805 -2.29 -29.79 0.53
N ALA A 806 -2.51 -30.60 -0.50
CA ALA A 806 -1.89 -30.44 -1.82
C ALA A 806 -2.92 -30.64 -2.93
N ARG A 807 -3.03 -29.68 -3.84
CA ARG A 807 -3.99 -29.68 -4.96
C ARG A 807 -3.31 -29.21 -6.25
N PRO A 808 -3.24 -30.06 -7.30
CA PRO A 808 -2.66 -29.66 -8.57
C PRO A 808 -3.58 -28.72 -9.37
N ALA A 809 -2.99 -28.07 -10.37
CA ALA A 809 -3.71 -27.23 -11.31
C ALA A 809 -4.84 -27.94 -12.05
N GLY A 810 -5.92 -27.20 -12.34
CA GLY A 810 -7.04 -27.66 -13.17
C GLY A 810 -7.97 -28.68 -12.49
N ARG A 811 -7.97 -28.71 -11.16
CA ARG A 811 -8.96 -29.43 -10.34
C ARG A 811 -10.16 -28.56 -10.05
N ASP A 812 -11.30 -29.17 -9.77
CA ASP A 812 -12.47 -28.45 -9.26
C ASP A 812 -12.21 -28.01 -7.80
N ASP A 813 -12.92 -26.98 -7.32
CA ASP A 813 -12.65 -26.38 -6.00
C ASP A 813 -13.09 -27.31 -4.87
N GLY A 814 -12.11 -27.73 -4.05
CA GLY A 814 -12.30 -28.61 -2.92
C GLY A 814 -12.42 -27.87 -1.59
N TRP A 815 -13.22 -28.44 -0.68
CA TRP A 815 -13.51 -27.90 0.64
C TRP A 815 -13.27 -28.94 1.73
N ILE A 816 -12.85 -28.46 2.90
CA ILE A 816 -12.87 -29.23 4.14
C ILE A 816 -13.93 -28.60 5.04
N GLU A 817 -14.95 -29.38 5.38
CA GLU A 817 -15.97 -29.02 6.37
C GLU A 817 -15.70 -29.78 7.68
N VAL A 818 -15.75 -29.07 8.80
CA VAL A 818 -15.46 -29.61 10.13
C VAL A 818 -16.77 -29.76 10.89
N TYR A 819 -17.09 -30.97 11.31
CA TYR A 819 -18.25 -31.27 12.14
C TYR A 819 -17.81 -31.75 13.52
N LEU A 820 -18.52 -31.34 14.56
CA LEU A 820 -18.25 -31.77 15.94
C LEU A 820 -19.41 -32.59 16.48
N GLY A 821 -19.08 -33.74 17.06
CA GLY A 821 -19.98 -34.56 17.85
C GLY A 821 -19.55 -34.62 19.31
N SER A 822 -20.50 -34.83 20.21
CA SER A 822 -20.15 -35.34 21.55
C SER A 822 -19.44 -36.68 21.40
N THR A 823 -18.40 -36.91 22.21
CA THR A 823 -17.64 -38.17 22.24
C THR A 823 -18.56 -39.39 22.27
N GLY A 824 -18.38 -40.32 21.32
CA GLY A 824 -19.19 -41.52 21.13
C GLY A 824 -20.44 -41.34 20.26
N ALA A 825 -20.71 -40.15 19.69
CA ALA A 825 -21.76 -39.96 18.70
C ALA A 825 -21.44 -40.72 17.41
N SER A 826 -22.46 -41.19 16.69
CA SER A 826 -22.23 -41.88 15.41
C SER A 826 -21.88 -40.88 14.31
N THR A 827 -21.00 -41.27 13.37
CA THR A 827 -20.56 -40.39 12.28
C THR A 827 -21.75 -39.83 11.48
N ALA A 828 -22.76 -40.67 11.20
CA ALA A 828 -23.98 -40.24 10.52
C ALA A 828 -24.79 -39.20 11.32
N SER A 829 -24.77 -39.25 12.66
CA SER A 829 -25.42 -38.23 13.50
C SER A 829 -24.64 -36.91 13.54
N ILE A 830 -23.32 -36.98 13.49
CA ILE A 830 -22.43 -35.81 13.45
C ILE A 830 -22.60 -35.08 12.11
N LEU A 831 -22.51 -35.82 11.00
CA LEU A 831 -22.68 -35.29 9.63
C LEU A 831 -24.11 -34.80 9.33
N ALA A 832 -25.12 -35.21 10.12
CA ALA A 832 -26.47 -34.67 10.01
C ALA A 832 -26.63 -33.29 10.68
N GLY A 833 -25.62 -32.83 11.43
CA GLY A 833 -25.55 -31.51 12.01
C GLY A 833 -25.14 -30.43 11.01
N THR A 834 -24.76 -29.27 11.53
CA THR A 834 -24.18 -28.16 10.74
C THR A 834 -22.66 -28.17 10.97
N PRO A 835 -21.84 -27.99 9.91
CA PRO A 835 -20.41 -27.82 10.11
C PRO A 835 -20.14 -26.58 10.98
N VAL A 836 -19.12 -26.65 11.82
CA VAL A 836 -18.68 -25.56 12.71
C VAL A 836 -17.48 -24.79 12.17
N GLY A 837 -16.94 -25.24 11.04
CA GLY A 837 -15.81 -24.66 10.35
C GLY A 837 -15.76 -25.16 8.92
N LYS A 838 -15.28 -24.31 8.00
CA LYS A 838 -15.19 -24.63 6.59
C LYS A 838 -14.00 -23.89 5.96
N VAL A 839 -13.20 -24.58 5.14
CA VAL A 839 -12.03 -23.97 4.51
C VAL A 839 -11.82 -24.48 3.07
N ALA A 840 -11.42 -23.54 2.20
CA ALA A 840 -11.10 -23.81 0.80
C ALA A 840 -9.72 -24.43 0.68
N VAL A 841 -9.56 -25.39 -0.24
CA VAL A 841 -8.25 -25.92 -0.61
C VAL A 841 -7.70 -25.19 -1.84
N PRO A 842 -6.62 -24.38 -1.69
CA PRO A 842 -6.02 -23.62 -2.78
C PRO A 842 -5.29 -24.55 -3.76
N GLU A 843 -5.04 -24.07 -4.98
CA GLU A 843 -4.13 -24.73 -5.91
C GLU A 843 -2.68 -24.58 -5.42
N THR A 844 -2.04 -25.69 -5.06
CA THR A 844 -0.65 -25.72 -4.59
C THR A 844 0.34 -26.05 -5.71
N GLY A 845 -0.17 -26.46 -6.87
CA GLY A 845 0.60 -26.71 -8.09
C GLY A 845 0.82 -28.18 -8.42
N ASN A 846 0.88 -29.08 -7.43
CA ASN A 846 1.00 -30.53 -7.65
C ASN A 846 0.37 -31.35 -6.49
N TRP A 847 0.25 -32.67 -6.67
CA TRP A 847 -0.31 -33.60 -5.67
C TRP A 847 0.55 -33.79 -4.41
N GLN A 848 1.83 -33.46 -4.49
CA GLN A 848 2.81 -33.68 -3.42
C GLN A 848 3.55 -32.37 -3.10
N GLU A 849 2.97 -31.23 -3.46
CA GLU A 849 3.44 -29.89 -3.10
C GLU A 849 2.42 -29.32 -2.11
N TYR A 850 2.81 -29.23 -0.84
CA TYR A 850 1.87 -28.98 0.27
C TYR A 850 1.87 -27.53 0.76
N GLU A 851 0.69 -27.07 1.14
CA GLU A 851 0.46 -25.80 1.85
C GLU A 851 -0.38 -26.05 3.10
N THR A 852 -0.18 -25.24 4.14
CA THR A 852 -0.98 -25.30 5.37
C THR A 852 -2.09 -24.26 5.29
N ILE A 853 -3.34 -24.69 5.39
CA ILE A 853 -4.54 -23.83 5.43
C ILE A 853 -5.19 -23.89 6.80
N GLU A 854 -5.92 -22.84 7.19
CA GLU A 854 -6.56 -22.74 8.51
C GLU A 854 -8.07 -22.47 8.40
N ALA A 855 -8.86 -23.20 9.20
CA ALA A 855 -10.27 -22.95 9.46
C ALA A 855 -10.46 -22.44 10.90
N TYR A 856 -11.32 -21.44 11.06
CA TYR A 856 -11.84 -21.07 12.37
C TYR A 856 -12.97 -22.01 12.75
N ILE A 857 -12.99 -22.45 14.01
CA ILE A 857 -13.92 -23.47 14.51
C ILE A 857 -14.80 -22.85 15.60
N GLU A 858 -16.04 -22.52 15.24
CA GLU A 858 -17.05 -22.02 16.20
C GLU A 858 -17.45 -23.13 17.17
N SER A 859 -16.85 -23.11 18.35
CA SER A 859 -16.99 -24.19 19.33
C SER A 859 -16.83 -23.67 20.76
N ALA A 860 -17.51 -24.32 21.70
CA ALA A 860 -17.14 -24.20 23.10
C ALA A 860 -15.88 -25.02 23.36
N ALA A 861 -15.12 -24.69 24.41
CA ALA A 861 -14.01 -25.53 24.83
C ALA A 861 -14.54 -26.91 25.26
N GLY A 862 -13.89 -28.00 24.82
CA GLY A 862 -14.33 -29.36 25.13
C GLY A 862 -13.62 -30.44 24.34
N ASP A 863 -13.96 -31.69 24.63
CA ASP A 863 -13.49 -32.87 23.91
C ASP A 863 -14.58 -33.31 22.92
N TYR A 864 -14.21 -33.54 21.66
CA TYR A 864 -15.12 -33.79 20.55
C TYR A 864 -14.67 -34.96 19.68
N ASP A 865 -15.63 -35.68 19.11
CA ASP A 865 -15.36 -36.48 17.91
C ASP A 865 -15.49 -35.54 16.71
N VAL A 866 -14.38 -35.34 16.00
CA VAL A 866 -14.29 -34.47 14.83
C VAL A 866 -14.50 -35.30 13.57
N VAL A 867 -15.37 -34.85 12.69
CA VAL A 867 -15.52 -35.42 11.34
C VAL A 867 -15.18 -34.35 10.32
N LEU A 868 -14.18 -34.63 9.48
CA LEU A 868 -13.82 -33.84 8.32
C LEU A 868 -14.55 -34.40 7.10
N LYS A 869 -15.36 -33.58 6.44
CA LYS A 869 -16.03 -33.93 5.18
C LYS A 869 -15.40 -33.15 4.03
N PHE A 870 -15.15 -33.84 2.93
CA PHE A 870 -14.49 -33.31 1.76
C PHE A 870 -15.52 -33.09 0.64
N ASP A 871 -15.72 -31.84 0.24
CA ASP A 871 -16.78 -31.47 -0.70
C ASP A 871 -16.22 -30.78 -1.96
N GLU A 872 -16.82 -31.07 -3.11
CA GLU A 872 -16.59 -30.39 -4.38
C GLU A 872 -17.62 -29.27 -4.59
N VAL A 873 -17.19 -28.11 -5.06
CA VAL A 873 -18.09 -27.01 -5.45
C VAL A 873 -18.03 -26.75 -6.96
N GLY A 874 -19.16 -26.94 -7.65
CA GLY A 874 -19.39 -26.39 -9.00
C GLY A 874 -19.22 -27.34 -10.19
N SER A 875 -18.92 -28.61 -9.97
CA SER A 875 -18.85 -29.65 -11.00
C SER A 875 -19.14 -31.02 -10.35
N THR A 876 -19.59 -31.98 -11.12
CA THR A 876 -19.72 -33.40 -10.70
C THR A 876 -18.81 -34.23 -11.60
N SER A 877 -17.56 -33.80 -11.74
CA SER A 877 -16.65 -34.44 -12.69
C SER A 877 -16.14 -35.80 -12.19
N GLY A 878 -16.37 -36.11 -10.90
CA GLY A 878 -15.99 -37.37 -10.27
C GLY A 878 -14.47 -37.56 -10.27
N LYS A 879 -13.73 -36.47 -10.07
CA LYS A 879 -12.27 -36.46 -10.01
C LYS A 879 -11.83 -36.28 -8.57
N SER A 880 -10.69 -36.88 -8.23
CA SER A 880 -10.06 -36.62 -6.94
C SER A 880 -9.78 -35.12 -6.76
N LEU A 881 -10.05 -34.62 -5.56
CA LEU A 881 -10.06 -33.20 -5.20
C LEU A 881 -8.65 -32.71 -4.85
N PHE A 882 -8.05 -33.27 -3.80
CA PHE A 882 -6.74 -32.91 -3.25
C PHE A 882 -6.19 -34.05 -2.37
N ASN A 883 -4.93 -33.92 -1.95
CA ASN A 883 -4.29 -34.75 -0.95
C ASN A 883 -4.29 -34.03 0.41
N PHE A 884 -4.43 -34.78 1.50
CA PHE A 884 -4.50 -34.29 2.87
C PHE A 884 -3.50 -35.06 3.75
N ASN A 885 -2.53 -34.36 4.34
CA ASN A 885 -1.39 -34.96 5.04
C ASN A 885 -1.57 -35.00 6.56
N TRP A 886 -1.98 -33.90 7.17
CA TRP A 886 -2.26 -33.85 8.61
C TRP A 886 -3.21 -32.70 8.93
N LEU A 887 -3.94 -32.83 10.05
CA LEU A 887 -4.58 -31.69 10.72
C LEU A 887 -3.82 -31.31 11.99
N SER A 888 -4.02 -30.09 12.45
CA SER A 888 -3.62 -29.72 13.80
C SER A 888 -4.67 -28.84 14.47
N VAL A 889 -4.74 -28.93 15.78
CA VAL A 889 -5.65 -28.12 16.59
C VAL A 889 -4.85 -27.28 17.57
N VAL A 890 -5.37 -26.07 17.86
CA VAL A 890 -4.87 -25.28 18.98
C VAL A 890 -4.93 -26.14 20.23
N SER A 891 -3.77 -26.42 20.80
CA SER A 891 -3.68 -27.13 22.06
C SER A 891 -4.08 -26.12 23.13
N PRO A 892 -4.97 -26.49 24.08
CA PRO A 892 -5.19 -25.64 25.23
C PRO A 892 -3.84 -25.36 25.87
N GLU A 893 -3.55 -24.09 26.13
CA GLU A 893 -2.40 -23.70 26.95
C GLU A 893 -2.36 -24.66 28.15
N PRO A 894 -1.21 -25.31 28.43
CA PRO A 894 -1.12 -26.21 29.56
C PRO A 894 -1.68 -25.44 30.75
N THR A 895 -2.74 -25.96 31.35
CA THR A 895 -3.48 -25.22 32.37
C THR A 895 -2.48 -24.99 33.49
N VAL A 896 -1.97 -23.76 33.61
CA VAL A 896 -1.02 -23.38 34.65
C VAL A 896 -1.79 -23.48 35.95
N LEU A 897 -1.65 -24.61 36.63
CA LEU A 897 -2.27 -24.82 37.92
C LEU A 897 -1.51 -23.96 38.93
N LEU A 898 -2.03 -22.76 39.22
CA LEU A 898 -1.39 -21.83 40.14
C LEU A 898 -1.09 -22.52 41.48
N GLY A 899 0.15 -22.41 41.91
CA GLY A 899 0.66 -23.02 43.14
C GLY A 899 1.15 -24.46 43.00
N ASP A 900 0.96 -25.13 41.86
CA ASP A 900 1.61 -26.42 41.56
C ASP A 900 3.11 -26.19 41.34
N ALA A 901 3.86 -26.29 42.43
CA ALA A 901 5.28 -25.98 42.48
C ALA A 901 6.14 -27.20 42.13
N ASN A 902 5.58 -28.41 42.13
CA ASN A 902 6.32 -29.63 41.78
C ASN A 902 5.98 -30.16 40.38
N ASP A 903 5.11 -29.47 39.63
CA ASP A 903 4.67 -29.76 38.26
C ASP A 903 4.08 -31.17 38.11
N ASP A 904 3.38 -31.65 39.14
CA ASP A 904 2.70 -32.95 39.12
C ASP A 904 1.23 -32.86 38.67
N GLY A 905 0.76 -31.65 38.35
CA GLY A 905 -0.58 -31.37 37.87
C GLY A 905 -1.62 -31.25 39.00
N VAL A 906 -1.22 -31.26 40.27
CA VAL A 906 -2.15 -31.14 41.42
C VAL A 906 -1.62 -30.21 42.51
N PHE A 907 -2.31 -29.09 42.74
CA PHE A 907 -2.02 -28.20 43.87
C PHE A 907 -2.43 -28.83 45.21
N ASN A 908 -1.45 -29.22 46.02
CA ASN A 908 -1.62 -29.89 47.29
C ASN A 908 -0.43 -29.68 48.25
N ASN A 909 -0.42 -30.39 49.39
CA ASN A 909 0.65 -30.26 50.39
C ASN A 909 2.07 -30.63 49.87
N GLY A 910 2.17 -31.34 48.74
CA GLY A 910 3.41 -31.67 48.04
C GLY A 910 4.13 -30.44 47.49
N ASP A 911 3.39 -29.37 47.19
CA ASP A 911 3.92 -28.14 46.59
C ASP A 911 4.63 -27.24 47.58
N ILE A 912 4.30 -27.33 48.88
CA ILE A 912 4.86 -26.46 49.92
C ILE A 912 6.40 -26.46 49.89
N GLY A 913 6.99 -27.65 49.78
CA GLY A 913 8.45 -27.81 49.77
C GLY A 913 9.09 -27.13 48.56
N GLN A 914 8.45 -27.25 47.40
CA GLN A 914 8.97 -26.71 46.15
C GLN A 914 8.71 -25.21 46.00
N PHE A 915 7.57 -24.71 46.47
CA PHE A 915 7.28 -23.28 46.57
C PHE A 915 8.31 -22.57 47.46
N VAL A 916 8.64 -23.16 48.62
CA VAL A 916 9.70 -22.64 49.50
C VAL A 916 11.08 -22.74 48.83
N ASN A 917 11.35 -23.82 48.10
CA ASN A 917 12.61 -23.98 47.39
C ASN A 917 12.78 -22.98 46.25
N ALA A 918 11.70 -22.64 45.54
CA ALA A 918 11.69 -21.61 44.51
C ALA A 918 12.01 -20.22 45.10
N LEU A 919 11.50 -19.90 46.29
CA LEU A 919 11.82 -18.63 46.99
C LEU A 919 13.27 -18.57 47.49
N LEU A 920 13.77 -19.67 48.06
CA LEU A 920 15.05 -19.69 48.75
C LEU A 920 16.25 -20.04 47.85
N ASN A 921 16.03 -20.87 46.83
CA ASN A 921 17.04 -21.37 45.91
C ASN A 921 16.51 -21.39 44.46
N PRO A 922 16.14 -20.24 43.87
CA PRO A 922 15.50 -20.17 42.55
C PRO A 922 16.34 -20.85 41.46
N THR A 923 17.67 -20.75 41.51
CA THR A 923 18.56 -21.43 40.56
C THR A 923 18.47 -22.96 40.65
N ILE A 924 18.34 -23.52 41.84
CA ILE A 924 18.20 -24.97 42.03
C ILE A 924 16.81 -25.43 41.62
N TYR A 925 15.79 -24.65 41.98
CA TYR A 925 14.42 -24.90 41.56
C TYR A 925 14.28 -24.93 40.04
N GLN A 926 14.81 -23.92 39.33
CA GLN A 926 14.78 -23.87 37.87
C GLN A 926 15.53 -25.04 37.22
N MET A 927 16.61 -25.55 37.83
CA MET A 927 17.29 -26.74 37.33
C MET A 927 16.46 -28.02 37.50
N MET A 928 15.62 -28.10 38.54
CA MET A 928 14.75 -29.25 38.79
C MET A 928 13.46 -29.18 37.97
N TYR A 929 12.95 -27.98 37.71
CA TYR A 929 11.70 -27.70 37.00
C TYR A 929 11.95 -26.69 35.88
N PRO A 930 12.69 -27.06 34.82
CA PRO A 930 13.13 -26.13 33.78
C PRO A 930 11.99 -25.52 32.97
N ASN A 931 10.83 -26.18 32.94
CA ASN A 931 9.64 -25.75 32.20
C ASN A 931 8.65 -24.95 33.06
N VAL A 932 8.96 -24.71 34.34
CA VAL A 932 8.13 -23.92 35.23
C VAL A 932 8.73 -22.53 35.35
N ASP A 933 8.00 -21.49 34.95
CA ASP A 933 8.32 -20.10 35.28
C ASP A 933 7.69 -19.76 36.65
N PRO A 934 8.49 -19.50 37.70
CA PRO A 934 7.98 -19.15 39.01
C PRO A 934 7.11 -17.88 38.98
N ASN A 935 7.43 -16.87 38.16
CA ASN A 935 6.67 -15.62 38.10
C ASN A 935 5.30 -15.78 37.45
N VAL A 936 5.04 -16.94 36.85
CA VAL A 936 3.75 -17.28 36.24
C VAL A 936 3.02 -18.34 37.07
N ARG A 937 3.71 -19.42 37.45
CA ARG A 937 3.12 -20.57 38.16
C ARG A 937 2.93 -20.33 39.65
N LEU A 938 3.79 -19.51 40.27
CA LEU A 938 3.85 -19.31 41.73
C LEU A 938 3.54 -17.87 42.16
N ASP A 939 3.24 -16.97 41.22
CA ASP A 939 2.66 -15.65 41.50
C ASP A 939 1.20 -15.83 41.96
N MET A 940 1.04 -16.03 43.25
CA MET A 940 -0.26 -16.33 43.87
C MET A 940 -1.07 -15.07 44.13
N ASN A 941 -0.46 -13.88 44.04
CA ASN A 941 -1.14 -12.61 44.29
C ASN A 941 -1.45 -11.81 43.00
N GLY A 942 -0.91 -12.22 41.86
CA GLY A 942 -1.16 -11.65 40.54
C GLY A 942 -0.43 -10.32 40.28
N ASP A 943 0.67 -10.05 40.99
CA ASP A 943 1.46 -8.82 40.83
C ASP A 943 2.54 -8.90 39.73
N GLY A 944 2.67 -10.06 39.09
CA GLY A 944 3.61 -10.36 38.02
C GLY A 944 4.99 -10.81 38.51
N PHE A 945 5.20 -10.97 39.81
CA PHE A 945 6.49 -11.36 40.39
C PHE A 945 6.34 -12.40 41.49
N PHE A 946 7.03 -13.52 41.35
CA PHE A 946 7.12 -14.48 42.44
C PHE A 946 8.09 -14.02 43.52
N ASN A 947 7.54 -13.69 44.69
CA ASN A 947 8.27 -13.13 45.82
C ASN A 947 7.60 -13.48 47.17
N ASN A 948 8.09 -12.88 48.28
CA ASN A 948 7.52 -13.15 49.60
C ASN A 948 6.04 -12.72 49.75
N GLY A 949 5.54 -11.86 48.87
CA GLY A 949 4.14 -11.45 48.79
C GLY A 949 3.19 -12.59 48.46
N ASP A 950 3.66 -13.64 47.79
CA ASP A 950 2.84 -14.79 47.37
C ASP A 950 2.56 -15.78 48.48
N ILE A 951 3.36 -15.79 49.55
CA ILE A 951 3.24 -16.75 50.65
C ILE A 951 1.84 -16.72 51.27
N GLY A 952 1.28 -15.53 51.46
CA GLY A 952 -0.04 -15.37 52.07
C GLY A 952 -1.16 -15.97 51.20
N ALA A 953 -1.11 -15.68 49.89
CA ALA A 953 -2.09 -16.18 48.93
C ALA A 953 -1.93 -17.69 48.70
N PHE A 954 -0.70 -18.19 48.63
CA PHE A 954 -0.39 -19.63 48.55
C PHE A 954 -0.97 -20.40 49.73
N VAL A 955 -0.71 -19.95 50.96
CA VAL A 955 -1.22 -20.60 52.17
C VAL A 955 -2.75 -20.51 52.24
N SER A 956 -3.33 -19.38 51.84
CA SER A 956 -4.78 -19.23 51.80
C SER A 956 -5.43 -20.22 50.83
N ALA A 957 -4.88 -20.36 49.62
CA ALA A 957 -5.34 -21.31 48.62
C ALA A 957 -5.20 -22.77 49.11
N LEU A 958 -4.13 -23.08 49.85
CA LEU A 958 -3.87 -24.42 50.37
C LEU A 958 -4.76 -24.81 51.58
N THR A 959 -5.24 -23.82 52.34
CA THR A 959 -5.91 -24.04 53.65
C THR A 959 -7.40 -23.73 53.68
N GLY A 960 -7.97 -23.08 52.64
CA GLY A 960 -9.41 -22.86 52.57
C GLY A 960 -9.86 -21.91 51.47
N GLY A 961 -10.25 -22.51 50.36
CA GLY A 961 -11.06 -21.99 49.26
C GLY A 961 -11.48 -23.14 48.37
#